data_AF-A0A9E3NQH9-F1
#
_entry.id   AF-A0A9E3NQH9-F1
#
_cell.length_a   1.000
_cell.length_b   1.000
_cell.length_c   1.000
_cell.angle_alpha   90.00
_cell.angle_beta   90.00
_cell.angle_gamma   90.00
#
_symmetry.space_group_name_H-M   'P 1'
#
loop_
_entity.id
_entity.type
_entity.pdbx_description
1 polymer ?
#
loop_
_entity_poly.entity_id
_entity_poly.type
_entity_poly.pdbx_seq_one_letter_code
_entity_poly.pdbx_strand_id
1 'polypeptide(L)'
;MSLTGAPPPVPAERPRLTWARGALLVLPLVYVAGTAVSAGEASPRAWLAIAVGIAVALAGAFTHVRVWTSSALSIAAATVALSQRWPALAFARELALLGAGVSAVRAVFAIERDAGLGARASDAIAARSVEPKLLERAALAIVVLAWGAAAGVDFVVWIGASPDLANVASMIAAAGGAASLFGVGAAALFLSGVRRLELGAPPRAIACAAAAGVGLLVAIAVALTTSARADAAAAIGAALAFPAVVRLAQTKDGLELATRGRRAMTLALFGGPVAMLAAVAAEGHTAGGGLVALFVALATLAIGSVAAKLEEPLLPMKGRLLDSLAEATRAAHDREARAAIANALAHLRDAAGQGAPSPELWMLHPTRICTIDAAGYLNERPAELPAAILDVAAGEPEGTVRLDVLQALEVRRPDLRPLQRWLEDRGALFATLVAEGEEPDGLVIVPAGARVEPLTIDEVRAAKRFADAFVAVCQARSARERHLERERELRDRIDALDDELERAAHATSLDGSRNVLASARLARPATVGIYAAASRMAYEALERSVARGAPVAIVARAGVDPVPYVARAHLGGPRREAPLVIVDGTSSREHDVERWKHEHTSPIALADRGLLVLVDGAALPRDVQVLIARALSERRPPWERATPLDVAVALTATADPDALAEQGRLTPELHARFEEARPIELPGLRDRAEDLFSIVADRLAREGLRVSGKPIGIDQAAFAHLVEHPFESEDAELASIVSRLAARVTSEGRDVVRAADVVRVLSPGEQAGEPERSASRRS
;
A
#
# COMPACT_ATOMS: atom_id res chain seq x y z
N MET A 1 23.86 -10.97 49.09
CA MET A 1 24.24 -9.96 48.07
C MET A 1 22.95 -9.39 47.51
N SER A 2 22.42 -8.31 48.10
CA SER A 2 22.58 -6.90 47.63
C SER A 2 21.93 -6.70 46.25
N LEU A 3 20.64 -6.32 46.21
CA LEU A 3 20.13 -4.94 46.18
C LEU A 3 20.25 -4.24 44.81
N THR A 4 19.09 -3.75 44.35
CA THR A 4 18.81 -2.56 43.54
C THR A 4 19.15 -2.53 42.04
N GLY A 5 18.09 -2.60 41.22
CA GLY A 5 18.02 -2.05 39.86
C GLY A 5 16.67 -1.34 39.70
N ALA A 6 16.71 -0.01 39.61
CA ALA A 6 15.55 0.89 39.70
C ALA A 6 14.64 0.87 38.45
N PRO A 7 13.34 1.19 38.57
CA PRO A 7 12.45 1.46 37.43
C PRO A 7 12.77 2.83 36.78
N PRO A 8 12.42 3.03 35.48
CA PRO A 8 12.76 4.22 34.72
C PRO A 8 12.13 5.51 35.30
N PRO A 9 12.72 6.70 35.06
CA PRO A 9 12.22 7.94 35.62
C PRO A 9 10.85 8.27 35.04
N VAL A 10 9.85 8.29 35.91
CA VAL A 10 8.57 8.98 35.69
C VAL A 10 8.89 10.42 35.30
N PRO A 11 8.33 10.97 34.21
CA PRO A 11 8.50 12.39 33.92
C PRO A 11 7.96 13.16 35.11
N ALA A 12 8.83 13.92 35.78
CA ALA A 12 8.42 14.78 36.88
C ALA A 12 7.26 15.65 36.38
N GLU A 13 6.05 15.38 36.87
CA GLU A 13 4.98 16.36 36.86
C GLU A 13 5.55 17.59 37.57
N ARG A 14 6.04 18.55 36.78
CA ARG A 14 6.31 19.89 37.27
C ARG A 14 5.02 20.32 37.96
N PRO A 15 5.06 20.82 39.20
CA PRO A 15 3.85 21.17 39.92
C PRO A 15 3.06 22.11 39.03
N ARG A 16 1.89 21.65 38.56
CA ARG A 16 0.93 22.52 37.87
C ARG A 16 0.71 23.67 38.83
N LEU A 17 1.23 24.84 38.45
CA LEU A 17 1.11 26.04 39.27
C LEU A 17 -0.37 26.42 39.23
N THR A 18 -1.13 25.89 40.19
CA THR A 18 -2.57 26.02 40.24
C THR A 18 -2.91 27.50 40.37
N TRP A 19 -3.84 27.95 39.53
CA TRP A 19 -4.47 29.29 39.54
C TRP A 19 -4.74 29.83 40.94
N ALA A 20 -5.03 28.93 41.90
CA ALA A 20 -5.15 29.19 43.32
C ALA A 20 -3.96 29.97 43.94
N ARG A 21 -2.70 29.66 43.63
CA ARG A 21 -1.53 30.32 44.24
C ARG A 21 -1.25 31.72 43.69
N GLY A 22 -1.56 31.97 42.42
CA GLY A 22 -1.47 33.32 41.83
C GLY A 22 -2.63 34.21 42.27
N ALA A 23 -3.83 33.65 42.37
CA ALA A 23 -4.99 34.32 42.97
C ALA A 23 -4.74 34.65 44.45
N LEU A 24 -4.09 33.75 45.21
CA LEU A 24 -3.69 33.97 46.61
C LEU A 24 -2.67 35.11 46.80
N LEU A 25 -1.99 35.57 45.74
CA LEU A 25 -1.09 36.72 45.79
C LEU A 25 -1.75 38.02 45.29
N VAL A 26 -2.66 37.93 44.32
CA VAL A 26 -3.30 39.09 43.69
C VAL A 26 -4.57 39.54 44.43
N LEU A 27 -5.38 38.62 44.95
CA LEU A 27 -6.60 38.97 45.72
C LEU A 27 -6.29 39.77 46.99
N PRO A 28 -5.27 39.42 47.81
CA PRO A 28 -4.91 40.24 48.94
C PRO A 28 -4.43 41.63 48.53
N LEU A 29 -3.71 41.76 47.41
CA LEU A 29 -3.20 43.03 46.89
C LEU A 29 -4.33 43.95 46.38
N VAL A 30 -5.35 43.39 45.71
CA VAL A 30 -6.54 44.14 45.26
C VAL A 30 -7.47 44.47 46.44
N TYR A 31 -7.63 43.55 47.40
CA TYR A 31 -8.40 43.80 48.63
C TYR A 31 -7.72 44.84 49.54
N VAL A 32 -6.39 44.81 49.64
CA VAL A 32 -5.59 45.79 50.39
C VAL A 32 -5.57 47.14 49.67
N ALA A 33 -5.52 47.17 48.33
CA ALA A 33 -5.67 48.41 47.57
C ALA A 33 -7.08 49.02 47.75
N GLY A 34 -8.13 48.21 47.68
CA GLY A 34 -9.51 48.67 47.90
C GLY A 34 -9.81 49.10 49.35
N THR A 35 -9.15 48.48 50.34
CA THR A 35 -9.29 48.87 51.77
C THR A 35 -8.39 50.05 52.15
N ALA A 36 -7.27 50.27 51.45
CA ALA A 36 -6.45 51.47 51.58
C ALA A 36 -7.10 52.71 50.93
N VAL A 37 -7.86 52.52 49.84
CA VAL A 37 -8.64 53.59 49.19
C VAL A 37 -9.85 54.02 50.02
N SER A 38 -10.48 53.11 50.78
CA SER A 38 -11.65 53.42 51.61
C SER A 38 -11.32 53.95 53.02
N ALA A 39 -10.06 53.85 53.46
CA ALA A 39 -9.61 54.32 54.76
C ALA A 39 -8.78 55.60 54.61
N GLY A 40 -9.37 56.73 54.97
CA GLY A 40 -8.70 58.04 55.01
C GLY A 40 -7.43 58.07 55.86
N GLU A 41 -6.70 59.17 55.67
CA GLU A 41 -5.31 59.43 56.05
C GLU A 41 -4.92 58.95 57.47
N ALA A 42 -3.89 58.08 57.53
CA ALA A 42 -3.13 57.64 58.70
C ALA A 42 -3.76 56.57 59.64
N SER A 43 -4.02 55.36 59.12
CA SER A 43 -4.30 54.18 59.98
C SER A 43 -3.16 53.12 59.95
N PRO A 44 -2.93 52.35 61.04
CA PRO A 44 -1.94 51.26 61.13
C PRO A 44 -2.08 50.17 60.05
N ARG A 45 -3.25 50.10 59.40
CA ARG A 45 -3.56 49.15 58.31
C ARG A 45 -2.83 49.50 57.01
N ALA A 46 -2.51 50.77 56.76
CA ALA A 46 -1.70 51.20 55.61
C ALA A 46 -0.23 50.78 55.74
N TRP A 47 0.32 50.79 56.95
CA TRP A 47 1.67 50.27 57.22
C TRP A 47 1.75 48.75 57.12
N LEU A 48 0.68 48.05 57.50
CA LEU A 48 0.56 46.60 57.27
C LEU A 48 0.51 46.26 55.78
N ALA A 49 -0.17 47.06 54.97
CA ALA A 49 -0.21 46.92 53.51
C ALA A 49 1.18 47.10 52.87
N ILE A 50 1.94 48.09 53.34
CA ILE A 50 3.34 48.32 52.94
C ILE A 50 4.22 47.13 53.31
N ALA A 51 4.12 46.62 54.53
CA ALA A 51 4.90 45.48 55.01
C ALA A 51 4.58 44.19 54.23
N VAL A 52 3.30 43.94 53.91
CA VAL A 52 2.86 42.80 53.10
C VAL A 52 3.32 42.95 51.65
N GLY A 53 3.25 44.15 51.07
CA GLY A 53 3.77 44.43 49.72
C GLY A 53 5.27 44.19 49.59
N ILE A 54 6.05 44.60 50.59
CA ILE A 54 7.50 44.34 50.68
C ILE A 54 7.78 42.84 50.87
N ALA A 55 7.01 42.14 51.72
CA ALA A 55 7.17 40.71 51.95
C ALA A 55 6.86 39.88 50.69
N VAL A 56 5.84 40.26 49.92
CA VAL A 56 5.51 39.63 48.63
C VAL A 56 6.59 39.91 47.57
N ALA A 57 7.15 41.13 47.53
CA ALA A 57 8.27 41.46 46.65
C ALA A 57 9.55 40.65 46.97
N LEU A 58 9.83 40.44 48.27
CA LEU A 58 10.95 39.61 48.74
C LEU A 58 10.73 38.11 48.44
N ALA A 59 9.49 37.61 48.58
CA ALA A 59 9.16 36.22 48.23
C ALA A 59 9.29 35.94 46.71
N GLY A 60 9.00 36.93 45.86
CA GLY A 60 9.19 36.83 44.41
C GLY A 60 10.66 36.81 43.97
N ALA A 61 11.56 37.45 44.74
CA ALA A 61 13.00 37.54 44.43
C ALA A 61 13.74 36.20 44.48
N PHE A 62 13.18 35.19 45.16
CA PHE A 62 13.75 33.84 45.25
C PHE A 62 13.38 32.91 44.08
N THR A 63 12.64 33.40 43.09
CA THR A 63 12.30 32.64 41.86
C THR A 63 12.91 33.33 40.64
N HIS A 64 13.37 32.58 39.64
CA HIS A 64 14.10 33.06 38.45
C HIS A 64 13.31 34.00 37.49
N VAL A 65 12.35 34.79 37.98
CA VAL A 65 11.41 35.58 37.16
C VAL A 65 11.52 37.08 37.49
N ARG A 66 12.46 37.77 36.84
CA ARG A 66 12.77 39.21 37.02
C ARG A 66 11.59 40.16 36.72
N VAL A 67 10.57 39.75 35.97
CA VAL A 67 9.43 40.60 35.57
C VAL A 67 8.37 40.73 36.67
N TRP A 68 8.15 39.66 37.44
CA TRP A 68 7.15 39.66 38.51
C TRP A 68 7.63 40.45 39.74
N THR A 69 8.93 40.47 40.02
CA THR A 69 9.51 41.30 41.09
C THR A 69 9.41 42.79 40.78
N SER A 70 9.70 43.21 39.54
CA SER A 70 9.53 44.62 39.11
C SER A 70 8.08 45.09 39.12
N SER A 71 7.14 44.21 38.78
CA SER A 71 5.72 44.55 38.70
C SER A 71 5.01 44.49 40.05
N ALA A 72 5.40 43.55 40.92
CA ALA A 72 4.95 43.54 42.32
C ALA A 72 5.47 44.75 43.11
N LEU A 73 6.72 45.18 42.86
CA LEU A 73 7.28 46.40 43.43
C LEU A 73 6.53 47.65 42.93
N SER A 74 6.16 47.67 41.64
CA SER A 74 5.43 48.79 41.06
C SER A 74 3.96 48.86 41.47
N ILE A 75 3.28 47.71 41.64
CA ILE A 75 1.95 47.68 42.26
C ILE A 75 2.04 48.10 43.73
N ALA A 76 3.01 47.60 44.49
CA ALA A 76 3.20 48.02 45.89
C ALA A 76 3.50 49.53 46.01
N ALA A 77 4.34 50.08 45.13
CA ALA A 77 4.63 51.52 45.09
C ALA A 77 3.43 52.36 44.60
N ALA A 78 2.65 51.86 43.62
CA ALA A 78 1.45 52.53 43.13
C ALA A 78 0.31 52.53 44.16
N THR A 79 0.17 51.45 44.94
CA THR A 79 -0.80 51.37 46.04
C THR A 79 -0.43 52.31 47.21
N VAL A 80 0.88 52.56 47.43
CA VAL A 80 1.36 53.52 48.43
C VAL A 80 1.22 54.98 47.97
N ALA A 81 1.26 55.23 46.66
CA ALA A 81 1.17 56.57 46.06
C ALA A 81 -0.27 57.11 45.88
N LEU A 82 -1.29 56.38 46.35
CA LEU A 82 -2.69 56.77 46.18
C LEU A 82 -3.10 58.01 47.01
N SER A 83 -2.31 58.43 48.01
CA SER A 83 -2.62 59.59 48.86
C SER A 83 -1.57 60.73 48.81
N GLN A 84 -0.27 60.45 48.65
CA GLN A 84 0.78 61.48 48.48
C GLN A 84 1.86 61.05 47.48
N ARG A 85 2.31 61.96 46.61
CA ARG A 85 3.42 61.70 45.66
C ARG A 85 4.75 62.03 46.31
N TRP A 86 5.46 61.00 46.77
CA TRP A 86 6.82 61.14 47.25
C TRP A 86 7.80 61.02 46.06
N PRO A 87 8.61 62.05 45.75
CA PRO A 87 9.44 62.07 44.54
C PRO A 87 10.37 60.86 44.39
N ALA A 88 10.96 60.38 45.50
CA ALA A 88 11.83 59.20 45.50
C ALA A 88 11.08 57.90 45.16
N LEU A 89 9.85 57.75 45.66
CA LEU A 89 9.01 56.57 45.41
C LEU A 89 8.45 56.59 43.98
N ALA A 90 8.07 57.78 43.50
CA ALA A 90 7.66 58.00 42.11
C ALA A 90 8.80 57.63 41.15
N PHE A 91 10.01 58.14 41.38
CA PHE A 91 11.20 57.79 40.62
C PHE A 91 11.46 56.27 40.55
N ALA A 92 11.41 55.58 41.71
CA ALA A 92 11.61 54.14 41.77
C ALA A 92 10.53 53.36 41.00
N ARG A 93 9.26 53.82 41.06
CA ARG A 93 8.14 53.24 40.33
C ARG A 93 8.31 53.40 38.81
N GLU A 94 8.65 54.61 38.34
CA GLU A 94 8.88 54.87 36.91
C GLU A 94 10.01 53.99 36.36
N LEU A 95 11.10 53.82 37.10
CA LEU A 95 12.20 52.93 36.72
C LEU A 95 11.79 51.45 36.68
N ALA A 96 10.98 51.00 37.63
CA ALA A 96 10.46 49.63 37.63
C ALA A 96 9.56 49.38 36.40
N LEU A 97 8.72 50.35 36.03
CA LEU A 97 7.83 50.27 34.87
C LEU A 97 8.58 50.40 33.55
N LEU A 98 9.64 51.19 33.49
CA LEU A 98 10.58 51.21 32.38
C LEU A 98 11.15 49.80 32.14
N GLY A 99 11.66 49.15 33.19
CA GLY A 99 12.19 47.79 33.10
C GLY A 99 11.15 46.75 32.69
N ALA A 100 9.94 46.84 33.25
CA ALA A 100 8.82 45.95 32.90
C ALA A 100 8.35 46.16 31.45
N GLY A 101 8.24 47.42 31.00
CA GLY A 101 7.85 47.77 29.64
C GLY A 101 8.87 47.34 28.59
N VAL A 102 10.17 47.54 28.85
CA VAL A 102 11.24 47.01 27.98
C VAL A 102 11.18 45.49 27.89
N SER A 103 10.91 44.82 29.02
CA SER A 103 10.73 43.36 29.04
C SER A 103 9.50 42.91 28.26
N ALA A 104 8.39 43.65 28.33
CA ALA A 104 7.18 43.38 27.57
C ALA A 104 7.39 43.53 26.06
N VAL A 105 8.04 44.62 25.61
CA VAL A 105 8.38 44.79 24.18
C VAL A 105 9.27 43.66 23.71
N ARG A 106 10.36 43.34 24.45
CA ARG A 106 11.25 42.25 24.07
C ARG A 106 10.53 40.89 24.04
N ALA A 107 9.60 40.64 24.96
CA ALA A 107 8.83 39.41 24.94
C ALA A 107 7.93 39.31 23.69
N VAL A 108 7.28 40.40 23.29
CA VAL A 108 6.46 40.46 22.05
C VAL A 108 7.31 40.12 20.82
N PHE A 109 8.51 40.69 20.69
CA PHE A 109 9.39 40.38 19.55
C PHE A 109 10.14 39.04 19.68
N ALA A 110 10.18 38.45 20.87
CA ALA A 110 10.73 37.12 21.14
C ALA A 110 9.70 35.99 21.07
N ILE A 111 8.49 36.25 20.55
CA ILE A 111 7.49 35.19 20.30
C ILE A 111 8.11 34.11 19.42
N GLU A 112 8.11 32.87 19.94
CA GLU A 112 8.73 31.71 19.32
C GLU A 112 8.27 31.52 17.87
N ARG A 113 9.21 31.26 16.97
CA ARG A 113 8.93 31.02 15.55
C ARG A 113 8.40 29.61 15.36
N ASP A 114 7.39 29.48 14.51
CA ASP A 114 6.87 28.15 14.16
C ASP A 114 7.89 27.37 13.33
N ALA A 115 7.83 26.04 13.43
CA ALA A 115 8.56 25.14 12.54
C ALA A 115 8.03 25.24 11.09
N GLY A 116 8.83 24.81 10.12
CA GLY A 116 8.47 24.77 8.70
C GLY A 116 8.74 26.06 7.92
N LEU A 117 8.10 26.18 6.77
CA LEU A 117 8.30 27.25 5.78
C LEU A 117 7.62 28.57 6.17
N GLY A 118 6.64 28.55 7.07
CA GLY A 118 5.89 29.75 7.50
C GLY A 118 6.75 30.89 8.03
N ALA A 119 7.77 30.59 8.84
CA ALA A 119 8.70 31.61 9.35
C ALA A 119 9.55 32.23 8.23
N ARG A 120 10.03 31.39 7.28
CA ARG A 120 10.81 31.85 6.12
C ARG A 120 9.95 32.69 5.18
N ALA A 121 8.67 32.35 5.03
CA ALA A 121 7.70 33.09 4.24
C ALA A 121 7.41 34.47 4.86
N SER A 122 7.23 34.53 6.18
CA SER A 122 7.10 35.81 6.89
C SER A 122 8.33 36.69 6.74
N ASP A 123 9.55 36.14 6.82
CA ASP A 123 10.80 36.88 6.56
C ASP A 123 10.90 37.39 5.10
N ALA A 124 10.34 36.65 4.14
CA ALA A 124 10.31 37.05 2.73
C ALA A 124 9.37 38.23 2.48
N ILE A 125 8.20 38.26 3.13
CA ILE A 125 7.23 39.37 3.05
C ILE A 125 7.71 40.58 3.85
N ALA A 126 8.32 40.37 5.01
CA ALA A 126 8.88 41.44 5.83
C ALA A 126 9.94 42.25 5.06
N ALA A 127 10.72 41.61 4.17
CA ALA A 127 11.66 42.32 3.31
C ALA A 127 11.01 43.26 2.28
N ARG A 128 9.70 43.13 2.04
CA ARG A 128 8.90 44.02 1.16
C ARG A 128 8.03 45.01 1.95
N SER A 129 8.05 44.96 3.28
CA SER A 129 7.22 45.79 4.18
C SER A 129 8.04 46.30 5.37
N VAL A 130 7.41 46.66 6.49
CA VAL A 130 8.11 47.26 7.65
C VAL A 130 8.96 46.21 8.35
N GLU A 131 10.27 46.47 8.49
CA GLU A 131 11.20 45.55 9.15
C GLU A 131 10.84 45.36 10.64
N PRO A 132 10.70 44.12 11.14
CA PRO A 132 10.35 43.85 12.55
C PRO A 132 11.30 44.53 13.56
N LYS A 133 12.59 44.65 13.22
CA LYS A 133 13.58 45.34 14.06
C LYS A 133 13.31 46.84 14.19
N LEU A 134 12.74 47.46 13.16
CA LEU A 134 12.34 48.86 13.20
C LEU A 134 11.15 49.05 14.14
N LEU A 135 10.16 48.15 14.08
CA LEU A 135 9.03 48.13 14.99
C LEU A 135 9.46 47.91 16.44
N GLU A 136 10.39 46.99 16.69
CA GLU A 136 10.95 46.76 18.03
C GLU A 136 11.66 48.00 18.57
N ARG A 137 12.52 48.64 17.75
CA ARG A 137 13.21 49.87 18.12
C ARG A 137 12.26 51.02 18.39
N ALA A 138 11.22 51.19 17.58
CA ALA A 138 10.21 52.22 17.76
C ALA A 138 9.41 51.99 19.06
N ALA A 139 8.99 50.75 19.32
CA ALA A 139 8.28 50.39 20.56
C ALA A 139 9.16 50.59 21.81
N LEU A 140 10.43 50.17 21.75
CA LEU A 140 11.41 50.40 22.81
C LEU A 140 11.63 51.90 23.03
N ALA A 141 11.76 52.69 21.96
CA ALA A 141 11.93 54.14 22.06
C ALA A 141 10.71 54.79 22.72
N ILE A 142 9.49 54.40 22.36
CA ILE A 142 8.26 54.92 23.00
C ILE A 142 8.26 54.60 24.50
N VAL A 143 8.54 53.36 24.89
CA VAL A 143 8.57 52.95 26.30
C VAL A 143 9.68 53.66 27.08
N VAL A 144 10.88 53.77 26.49
CA VAL A 144 12.04 54.41 27.10
C VAL A 144 11.84 55.91 27.24
N LEU A 145 11.32 56.59 26.22
CA LEU A 145 11.02 58.02 26.30
C LEU A 145 9.89 58.29 27.28
N ALA A 146 8.83 57.47 27.27
CA ALA A 146 7.69 57.61 28.18
C ALA A 146 8.10 57.52 29.66
N TRP A 147 8.64 56.37 30.08
CA TRP A 147 8.99 56.13 31.48
C TRP A 147 10.33 56.78 31.86
N GLY A 148 11.25 56.96 30.92
CA GLY A 148 12.54 57.63 31.16
C GLY A 148 12.40 59.14 31.34
N ALA A 149 11.52 59.82 30.58
CA ALA A 149 11.21 61.22 30.81
C ALA A 149 10.50 61.42 32.16
N ALA A 150 9.54 60.55 32.49
CA ALA A 150 8.87 60.59 33.78
C ALA A 150 9.83 60.36 34.96
N ALA A 151 10.70 59.33 34.88
CA ALA A 151 11.73 59.07 35.87
C ALA A 151 12.75 60.24 35.98
N GLY A 152 13.17 60.82 34.84
CA GLY A 152 14.09 61.95 34.83
C GLY A 152 13.52 63.18 35.53
N VAL A 153 12.25 63.50 35.26
CA VAL A 153 11.55 64.62 35.93
C VAL A 153 11.39 64.34 37.42
N ASP A 154 10.98 63.13 37.81
CA ASP A 154 10.86 62.77 39.23
C ASP A 154 12.21 62.76 39.97
N PHE A 155 13.30 62.41 39.31
CA PHE A 155 14.65 62.51 39.86
C PHE A 155 15.06 63.95 40.13
N VAL A 156 14.83 64.87 39.17
CA VAL A 156 15.13 66.30 39.31
C VAL A 156 14.32 66.94 40.44
N VAL A 157 13.05 66.54 40.59
CA VAL A 157 12.18 66.95 41.69
C VAL A 157 12.68 66.37 43.03
N TRP A 158 13.12 65.11 43.05
CA TRP A 158 13.64 64.45 44.25
C TRP A 158 14.91 65.10 44.80
N ILE A 159 15.85 65.49 43.94
CA ILE A 159 17.10 66.17 44.36
C ILE A 159 16.90 67.67 44.64
N GLY A 160 15.67 68.18 44.49
CA GLY A 160 15.32 69.58 44.80
C GLY A 160 15.84 70.61 43.79
N ALA A 161 16.24 70.19 42.59
CA ALA A 161 16.88 71.07 41.61
C ALA A 161 15.92 72.05 40.90
N SER A 162 14.62 71.71 40.80
CA SER A 162 13.61 72.63 40.24
C SER A 162 12.20 72.34 40.81
N PRO A 163 11.67 73.20 41.69
CA PRO A 163 10.32 73.05 42.26
C PRO A 163 9.19 73.14 41.23
N ASP A 164 9.38 73.92 40.17
CA ASP A 164 8.35 74.16 39.14
C ASP A 164 7.98 72.89 38.36
N LEU A 165 8.92 71.96 38.19
CA LEU A 165 8.67 70.67 37.52
C LEU A 165 7.78 69.74 38.35
N ALA A 166 7.66 69.95 39.67
CA ALA A 166 6.81 69.11 40.53
C ALA A 166 5.32 69.17 40.11
N ASN A 167 4.89 70.32 39.57
CA ASN A 167 3.52 70.52 39.10
C ASN A 167 3.20 69.75 37.81
N VAL A 168 4.23 69.48 36.98
CA VAL A 168 4.07 68.84 35.67
C VAL A 168 4.45 67.36 35.70
N ALA A 169 5.21 66.91 36.71
CA ALA A 169 5.70 65.54 36.87
C ALA A 169 4.58 64.47 36.80
N SER A 170 3.40 64.73 37.38
CA SER A 170 2.26 63.80 37.27
C SER A 170 1.62 63.76 35.92
N MET A 171 1.57 64.88 35.22
CA MET A 171 1.04 64.91 33.86
C MET A 171 1.95 64.12 32.92
N ILE A 172 3.27 64.28 33.05
CA ILE A 172 4.27 63.55 32.25
C ILE A 172 4.22 62.05 32.54
N ALA A 173 4.17 61.64 33.81
CA ALA A 173 4.07 60.22 34.18
C ALA A 173 2.76 59.57 33.70
N ALA A 174 1.62 60.27 33.80
CA ALA A 174 0.34 59.77 33.30
C ALA A 174 0.34 59.62 31.76
N ALA A 175 0.80 60.65 31.05
CA ALA A 175 0.91 60.63 29.60
C ALA A 175 1.92 59.58 29.10
N GLY A 176 3.06 59.45 29.78
CA GLY A 176 4.06 58.42 29.51
C GLY A 176 3.49 57.02 29.71
N GLY A 177 2.81 56.77 30.83
CA GLY A 177 2.19 55.47 31.08
C GLY A 177 1.18 55.07 30.01
N ALA A 178 0.28 55.98 29.62
CA ALA A 178 -0.68 55.75 28.54
C ALA A 178 0.01 55.52 27.18
N ALA A 179 1.01 56.34 26.83
CA ALA A 179 1.78 56.20 25.59
C ALA A 179 2.55 54.87 25.53
N SER A 180 3.08 54.40 26.67
CA SER A 180 3.79 53.12 26.74
C SER A 180 2.85 51.93 26.51
N LEU A 181 1.66 51.92 27.13
CA LEU A 181 0.64 50.89 26.94
C LEU A 181 0.15 50.84 25.50
N PHE A 182 -0.13 52.01 24.92
CA PHE A 182 -0.49 52.13 23.50
C PHE A 182 0.64 51.65 22.59
N GLY A 183 1.89 52.04 22.86
CA GLY A 183 3.07 51.65 22.07
C GLY A 183 3.30 50.14 22.06
N VAL A 184 3.21 49.48 23.22
CA VAL A 184 3.30 48.01 23.31
C VAL A 184 2.14 47.33 22.58
N GLY A 185 0.92 47.83 22.75
CA GLY A 185 -0.27 47.27 22.08
C GLY A 185 -0.22 47.40 20.56
N ALA A 186 0.13 48.58 20.05
CA ALA A 186 0.28 48.85 18.63
C ALA A 186 1.41 48.00 18.02
N ALA A 187 2.57 47.89 18.68
CA ALA A 187 3.68 47.06 18.22
C ALA A 187 3.28 45.58 18.10
N ALA A 188 2.50 45.07 19.06
CA ALA A 188 1.98 43.71 19.01
C ALA A 188 0.97 43.50 17.85
N LEU A 189 0.10 44.47 17.56
CA LEU A 189 -0.80 44.41 16.39
C LEU A 189 -0.05 44.48 15.05
N PHE A 190 0.96 45.34 14.93
CA PHE A 190 1.78 45.38 13.72
C PHE A 190 2.56 44.07 13.53
N LEU A 191 3.08 43.50 14.62
CA LEU A 191 3.77 42.22 14.58
C LEU A 191 2.85 41.07 14.10
N SER A 192 1.57 41.07 14.50
CA SER A 192 0.62 40.05 14.04
C SER A 192 0.38 40.11 12.53
N GLY A 193 0.36 41.31 11.94
CA GLY A 193 0.24 41.50 10.49
C GLY A 193 1.50 41.13 9.70
N VAL A 194 2.68 41.43 10.25
CA VAL A 194 3.97 41.10 9.61
C VAL A 194 4.25 39.59 9.66
N ARG A 195 3.92 38.92 10.77
CA ARG A 195 4.09 37.45 10.94
C ARG A 195 2.79 36.67 10.68
N ARG A 196 1.94 37.15 9.77
CA ARG A 196 0.61 36.55 9.50
C ARG A 196 0.65 35.13 8.94
N LEU A 197 1.76 34.71 8.33
CA LEU A 197 1.92 33.37 7.76
C LEU A 197 2.43 32.34 8.77
N GLU A 198 2.84 32.80 9.95
CA GLU A 198 3.09 31.92 11.09
C GLU A 198 1.76 31.63 11.78
N LEU A 199 1.48 30.35 12.07
CA LEU A 199 0.23 29.89 12.69
C LEU A 199 0.13 30.33 14.16
N GLY A 200 1.24 30.30 14.89
CA GLY A 200 1.29 30.57 16.33
C GLY A 200 1.55 32.03 16.70
N ALA A 201 2.16 32.84 15.83
CA ALA A 201 2.57 34.21 16.18
C ALA A 201 1.39 35.21 16.24
N PRO A 202 0.47 35.27 15.26
CA PRO A 202 -0.67 36.19 15.27
C PRO A 202 -1.57 36.09 16.50
N PRO A 203 -2.04 34.89 16.94
CA PRO A 203 -2.94 34.81 18.10
C PRO A 203 -2.25 35.27 19.40
N ARG A 204 -0.95 34.97 19.56
CA ARG A 204 -0.16 35.43 20.72
C ARG A 204 0.04 36.95 20.70
N ALA A 205 0.33 37.52 19.54
CA ALA A 205 0.52 38.95 19.36
C ALA A 205 -0.78 39.74 19.57
N ILE A 206 -1.92 39.24 19.05
CA ILE A 206 -3.25 39.82 19.30
C ILE A 206 -3.60 39.75 20.79
N ALA A 207 -3.28 38.64 21.48
CA ALA A 207 -3.49 38.53 22.93
C ALA A 207 -2.59 39.51 23.73
N CYS A 208 -1.35 39.76 23.28
CA CYS A 208 -0.49 40.77 23.89
C CYS A 208 -1.06 42.19 23.69
N ALA A 209 -1.53 42.51 22.49
CA ALA A 209 -2.20 43.77 22.20
C ALA A 209 -3.45 43.97 23.08
N ALA A 210 -4.25 42.91 23.21
CA ALA A 210 -5.41 42.85 24.09
C ALA A 210 -5.05 43.20 25.53
N ALA A 211 -4.01 42.56 26.10
CA ALA A 211 -3.59 42.80 27.47
C ALA A 211 -3.11 44.24 27.70
N ALA A 212 -2.39 44.82 26.74
CA ALA A 212 -1.98 46.22 26.78
C ALA A 212 -3.19 47.17 26.71
N GLY A 213 -4.17 46.88 25.85
CA GLY A 213 -5.43 47.62 25.76
C GLY A 213 -6.26 47.55 27.03
N VAL A 214 -6.36 46.38 27.65
CA VAL A 214 -7.02 46.20 28.96
C VAL A 214 -6.30 47.00 30.05
N GLY A 215 -4.96 46.98 30.07
CA GLY A 215 -4.19 47.83 30.99
C GLY A 215 -4.49 49.32 30.84
N LEU A 216 -4.61 49.79 29.60
CA LEU A 216 -4.96 51.18 29.29
C LEU A 216 -6.38 51.53 29.75
N LEU A 217 -7.34 50.64 29.54
CA LEU A 217 -8.71 50.80 30.03
C LEU A 217 -8.78 50.81 31.56
N VAL A 218 -8.03 49.94 32.23
CA VAL A 218 -7.93 49.93 33.70
C VAL A 218 -7.31 51.24 34.21
N ALA A 219 -6.28 51.76 33.55
CA ALA A 219 -5.70 53.05 33.90
C ALA A 219 -6.70 54.20 33.75
N ILE A 220 -7.46 54.23 32.64
CA ILE A 220 -8.50 55.24 32.40
C ILE A 220 -9.63 55.11 33.43
N ALA A 221 -10.05 53.88 33.74
CA ALA A 221 -11.10 53.61 34.71
C ALA A 221 -10.71 54.09 36.11
N VAL A 222 -9.54 53.66 36.62
CA VAL A 222 -9.05 54.08 37.93
C VAL A 222 -8.89 55.60 38.02
N ALA A 223 -8.41 56.25 36.95
CA ALA A 223 -8.25 57.70 36.91
C ALA A 223 -9.57 58.49 36.95
N LEU A 224 -10.68 57.90 36.50
CA LEU A 224 -11.98 58.56 36.43
C LEU A 224 -12.94 58.16 37.56
N THR A 225 -12.77 56.99 38.17
CA THR A 225 -13.69 56.43 39.19
C THR A 225 -13.19 56.52 40.62
N THR A 226 -11.97 56.99 40.83
CA THR A 226 -11.41 57.09 42.18
C THR A 226 -10.73 58.44 42.33
N SER A 227 -10.51 58.88 43.56
CA SER A 227 -9.67 60.06 43.85
C SER A 227 -8.18 59.82 43.58
N ALA A 228 -7.81 58.71 42.93
CA ALA A 228 -6.44 58.41 42.57
C ALA A 228 -5.89 59.41 41.56
N ARG A 229 -4.63 59.80 41.74
CA ARG A 229 -3.94 60.64 40.76
C ARG A 229 -3.77 59.90 39.43
N ALA A 230 -3.87 60.62 38.31
CA ALA A 230 -3.76 60.05 36.97
C ALA A 230 -2.44 59.29 36.72
N ASP A 231 -1.34 59.72 37.34
CA ASP A 231 -0.05 59.03 37.27
C ASP A 231 -0.06 57.69 38.03
N ALA A 232 -0.76 57.59 39.16
CA ALA A 232 -0.95 56.34 39.89
C ALA A 232 -1.80 55.34 39.08
N ALA A 233 -2.87 55.82 38.46
CA ALA A 233 -3.75 55.02 37.63
C ALA A 233 -3.03 54.44 36.39
N ALA A 234 -2.23 55.26 35.68
CA ALA A 234 -1.42 54.82 34.54
C ALA A 234 -0.39 53.75 34.93
N ALA A 235 0.24 53.90 36.10
CA ALA A 235 1.18 52.92 36.63
C ALA A 235 0.51 51.59 37.01
N ILE A 236 -0.68 51.61 37.60
CA ILE A 236 -1.45 50.39 37.93
C ILE A 236 -1.79 49.63 36.64
N GLY A 237 -2.28 50.33 35.61
CA GLY A 237 -2.57 49.73 34.31
C GLY A 237 -1.34 49.09 33.67
N ALA A 238 -0.20 49.78 33.68
CA ALA A 238 1.07 49.29 33.16
C ALA A 238 1.63 48.10 33.96
N ALA A 239 1.56 48.15 35.29
CA ALA A 239 2.06 47.09 36.17
C ALA A 239 1.25 45.80 36.07
N LEU A 240 -0.04 45.88 35.71
CA LEU A 240 -0.87 44.72 35.41
C LEU A 240 -0.65 44.19 33.98
N ALA A 241 -0.53 45.09 33.00
CA ALA A 241 -0.43 44.72 31.59
C ALA A 241 0.93 44.12 31.22
N PHE A 242 2.06 44.70 31.64
CA PHE A 242 3.37 44.25 31.19
C PHE A 242 3.69 42.79 31.57
N PRO A 243 3.44 42.30 32.80
CA PRO A 243 3.58 40.88 33.14
C PRO A 243 2.64 39.97 32.35
N ALA A 244 1.41 40.43 32.12
CA ALA A 244 0.45 39.69 31.31
C ALA A 244 0.98 39.55 29.88
N VAL A 245 1.43 40.63 29.25
CA VAL A 245 2.06 40.62 27.92
C VAL A 245 3.24 39.66 27.85
N VAL A 246 4.18 39.73 28.80
CA VAL A 246 5.33 38.82 28.85
C VAL A 246 4.89 37.36 28.95
N ARG A 247 3.93 37.07 29.82
CA ARG A 247 3.41 35.71 30.01
C ARG A 247 2.70 35.21 28.75
N LEU A 248 1.85 36.02 28.15
CA LEU A 248 1.09 35.67 26.95
C LEU A 248 2.04 35.39 25.77
N ALA A 249 3.08 36.22 25.59
CA ALA A 249 4.09 36.01 24.56
C ALA A 249 4.90 34.71 24.73
N GLN A 250 5.14 34.28 25.98
CA GLN A 250 5.93 33.08 26.31
C GLN A 250 5.11 31.78 26.39
N THR A 251 3.80 31.85 26.20
CA THR A 251 2.97 30.65 26.27
C THR A 251 3.21 29.73 25.08
N LYS A 252 3.35 28.43 25.37
CA LYS A 252 3.52 27.37 24.37
C LYS A 252 2.20 27.02 23.68
N ASP A 253 1.09 27.03 24.42
CA ASP A 253 -0.25 26.79 23.89
C ASP A 253 -1.01 28.11 23.67
N GLY A 254 -0.82 28.71 22.51
CA GLY A 254 -1.53 29.95 22.11
C GLY A 254 -3.06 29.79 22.05
N LEU A 255 -3.57 28.57 21.95
CA LEU A 255 -5.00 28.25 21.71
C LEU A 255 -5.90 28.40 22.94
N GLU A 256 -5.53 27.76 24.07
CA GLU A 256 -6.27 27.90 25.34
C GLU A 256 -6.22 29.34 25.87
N LEU A 257 -5.14 30.05 25.51
CA LEU A 257 -4.88 31.41 25.94
C LEU A 257 -5.63 32.44 25.09
N ALA A 258 -5.75 32.22 23.78
CA ALA A 258 -6.53 33.08 22.89
C ALA A 258 -8.03 32.99 23.19
N THR A 259 -8.55 31.79 23.52
CA THR A 259 -9.95 31.60 23.93
C THR A 259 -10.24 32.23 25.29
N ARG A 260 -9.42 31.96 26.33
CA ARG A 260 -9.60 32.54 27.67
C ARG A 260 -9.27 34.05 27.72
N GLY A 261 -8.25 34.49 26.97
CA GLY A 261 -7.82 35.88 26.86
C GLY A 261 -8.78 36.77 26.07
N ARG A 262 -9.43 36.23 25.02
CA ARG A 262 -10.51 36.92 24.29
C ARG A 262 -11.73 37.14 25.17
N ARG A 263 -12.14 36.14 25.96
CA ARG A 263 -13.24 36.29 26.93
C ARG A 263 -12.91 37.36 27.97
N ALA A 264 -11.67 37.38 28.47
CA ALA A 264 -11.19 38.44 29.37
C ALA A 264 -11.17 39.83 28.69
N MET A 265 -10.72 39.93 27.44
CA MET A 265 -10.73 41.19 26.68
C MET A 265 -12.14 41.67 26.36
N THR A 266 -13.06 40.78 25.98
CA THR A 266 -14.45 41.11 25.67
C THR A 266 -15.16 41.63 26.93
N LEU A 267 -14.94 40.96 28.06
CA LEU A 267 -15.46 41.39 29.36
C LEU A 267 -14.84 42.73 29.80
N ALA A 268 -13.56 42.98 29.51
CA ALA A 268 -12.90 44.25 29.84
C ALA A 268 -13.32 45.41 28.91
N LEU A 269 -13.47 45.17 27.61
CA LEU A 269 -13.81 46.18 26.61
C LEU A 269 -15.28 46.61 26.69
N PHE A 270 -16.20 45.66 26.90
CA PHE A 270 -17.64 45.93 26.98
C PHE A 270 -18.14 46.06 28.42
N GLY A 271 -17.61 45.26 29.35
CA GLY A 271 -18.00 45.31 30.77
C GLY A 271 -17.24 46.38 31.56
N GLY A 272 -16.00 46.69 31.19
CA GLY A 272 -15.16 47.68 31.88
C GLY A 272 -15.74 49.10 31.89
N PRO A 273 -16.11 49.69 30.73
CA PRO A 273 -16.74 51.01 30.69
C PRO A 273 -18.07 51.09 31.45
N VAL A 274 -18.84 50.01 31.45
CA VAL A 274 -20.13 49.94 32.16
C VAL A 274 -19.92 49.85 33.67
N ALA A 275 -19.00 48.99 34.13
CA ALA A 275 -18.59 48.91 35.55
C ALA A 275 -17.98 50.23 36.04
N MET A 276 -17.24 50.92 35.17
CA MET A 276 -16.64 52.22 35.44
C MET A 276 -17.70 53.32 35.57
N LEU A 277 -18.68 53.39 34.66
CA LEU A 277 -19.83 54.30 34.80
C LEU A 277 -20.65 54.00 36.08
N ALA A 278 -20.73 52.73 36.51
CA ALA A 278 -21.30 52.33 37.81
C ALA A 278 -20.59 52.99 38.98
N ALA A 279 -19.25 52.88 38.99
CA ALA A 279 -18.43 53.36 40.08
C ALA A 279 -18.47 54.90 40.19
N VAL A 280 -18.40 55.60 39.05
CA VAL A 280 -18.57 57.07 39.02
C VAL A 280 -19.94 57.49 39.57
N ALA A 281 -21.01 56.79 39.18
CA ALA A 281 -22.35 57.10 39.65
C ALA A 281 -22.60 56.77 41.13
N ALA A 282 -21.83 55.84 41.70
CA ALA A 282 -21.90 55.46 43.11
C ALA A 282 -21.16 56.45 44.04
N GLU A 283 -20.06 57.07 43.57
CA GLU A 283 -19.33 58.10 44.34
C GLU A 283 -20.00 59.48 44.32
N GLY A 284 -20.66 59.84 43.22
CA GLY A 284 -21.47 61.05 43.14
C GLY A 284 -22.72 60.90 44.03
N HIS A 285 -22.70 61.51 45.22
CA HIS A 285 -23.78 61.50 46.21
C HIS A 285 -25.08 62.13 45.67
N THR A 286 -25.73 61.44 44.74
CA THR A 286 -26.97 61.84 44.11
C THR A 286 -28.11 61.04 44.73
N ALA A 287 -29.20 61.71 45.09
CA ALA A 287 -30.41 61.08 45.61
C ALA A 287 -30.97 60.11 44.55
N GLY A 288 -30.63 58.83 44.66
CA GLY A 288 -30.91 57.81 43.64
C GLY A 288 -29.79 56.78 43.40
N GLY A 289 -28.61 56.94 44.02
CA GLY A 289 -27.44 56.06 43.80
C GLY A 289 -27.69 54.55 43.93
N GLY A 290 -28.63 54.12 44.77
CA GLY A 290 -29.01 52.70 44.88
C GLY A 290 -29.71 52.14 43.64
N LEU A 291 -30.56 52.93 42.96
CA LEU A 291 -31.21 52.54 41.71
C LEU A 291 -30.21 52.50 40.55
N VAL A 292 -29.26 53.44 40.53
CA VAL A 292 -28.21 53.46 39.51
C VAL A 292 -27.26 52.27 39.70
N ALA A 293 -26.83 51.98 40.92
CA ALA A 293 -26.02 50.80 41.24
C ALA A 293 -26.73 49.49 40.86
N LEU A 294 -28.05 49.38 41.10
CA LEU A 294 -28.86 48.22 40.71
C LEU A 294 -28.97 48.08 39.19
N PHE A 295 -29.24 49.17 38.46
CA PHE A 295 -29.29 49.16 36.99
C PHE A 295 -27.96 48.75 36.38
N VAL A 296 -26.85 49.22 36.95
CA VAL A 296 -25.53 48.87 36.43
C VAL A 296 -25.09 47.47 36.84
N ALA A 297 -25.48 46.97 38.02
CA ALA A 297 -25.31 45.56 38.38
C ALA A 297 -26.08 44.65 37.40
N LEU A 298 -27.34 44.99 37.07
CA LEU A 298 -28.14 44.31 36.05
C LEU A 298 -27.51 44.38 34.66
N ALA A 299 -26.99 45.55 34.26
CA ALA A 299 -26.29 45.72 32.99
C ALA A 299 -25.01 44.89 32.92
N THR A 300 -24.24 44.82 34.02
CA THR A 300 -23.01 44.02 34.10
C THR A 300 -23.32 42.52 34.05
N LEU A 301 -24.39 42.07 34.72
CA LEU A 301 -24.88 40.69 34.66
C LEU A 301 -25.42 40.33 33.26
N ALA A 302 -26.10 41.26 32.59
CA ALA A 302 -26.57 41.11 31.22
C ALA A 302 -25.41 41.06 30.21
N ILE A 303 -24.37 41.89 30.38
CA ILE A 303 -23.16 41.83 29.56
C ILE A 303 -22.42 40.53 29.81
N GLY A 304 -22.37 40.05 31.07
CA GLY A 304 -21.78 38.75 31.41
C GLY A 304 -22.53 37.55 30.82
N SER A 305 -23.87 37.61 30.74
CA SER A 305 -24.69 36.53 30.15
C SER A 305 -24.70 36.55 28.62
N VAL A 306 -24.55 37.73 28.01
CA VAL A 306 -24.43 37.91 26.56
C VAL A 306 -22.97 37.92 26.11
N ALA A 307 -21.99 37.77 27.01
CA ALA A 307 -20.56 37.78 26.70
C ALA A 307 -20.18 36.79 25.59
N ALA A 308 -20.78 35.60 25.58
CA ALA A 308 -20.55 34.61 24.53
C ALA A 308 -21.02 35.07 23.13
N LYS A 309 -22.04 35.95 23.06
CA LYS A 309 -22.48 36.61 21.82
C LYS A 309 -21.67 37.88 21.51
N LEU A 310 -21.26 38.64 22.51
CA LEU A 310 -20.37 39.82 22.35
C LEU A 310 -18.95 39.41 21.94
N GLU A 311 -18.56 38.18 22.21
CA GLU A 311 -17.33 37.56 21.72
C GLU A 311 -17.37 37.33 20.19
N GLU A 312 -18.55 37.26 19.56
CA GLU A 312 -18.70 36.92 18.14
C GLU A 312 -17.91 37.81 17.16
N PRO A 313 -17.92 39.15 17.27
CA PRO A 313 -17.08 40.02 16.42
C PRO A 313 -15.57 39.94 16.73
N LEU A 314 -15.18 39.37 17.87
CA LEU A 314 -13.79 39.18 18.30
C LEU A 314 -13.31 37.73 18.10
N LEU A 315 -14.18 36.82 17.65
CA LEU A 315 -13.78 35.48 17.22
C LEU A 315 -12.90 35.64 15.98
N PRO A 316 -11.72 35.00 15.92
CA PRO A 316 -11.08 34.74 14.64
C PRO A 316 -11.98 33.75 13.90
N MET A 317 -12.96 34.28 13.17
CA MET A 317 -13.81 33.63 12.19
C MET A 317 -14.39 32.26 12.60
N LYS A 318 -15.72 32.18 12.80
CA LYS A 318 -16.46 30.95 12.49
C LYS A 318 -16.27 30.65 11.00
N GLY A 319 -15.12 30.09 10.64
CA GLY A 319 -14.86 29.69 9.27
C GLY A 319 -15.81 28.56 8.95
N ARG A 320 -16.63 28.71 7.93
CA ARG A 320 -17.43 27.60 7.37
C ARG A 320 -16.58 26.32 7.19
N LEU A 321 -15.27 26.52 6.94
CA LEU A 321 -14.26 25.47 6.87
C LEU A 321 -14.03 24.69 8.18
N LEU A 322 -14.04 25.34 9.34
CA LEU A 322 -13.89 24.64 10.64
C LEU A 322 -15.06 23.71 10.92
N ASP A 323 -16.29 24.22 10.71
CA ASP A 323 -17.51 23.44 10.88
C ASP A 323 -17.56 22.30 9.86
N SER A 324 -17.21 22.56 8.60
CA SER A 324 -17.16 21.51 7.58
C SER A 324 -16.11 20.45 7.85
N LEU A 325 -14.92 20.83 8.36
CA LEU A 325 -13.87 19.87 8.74
C LEU A 325 -14.32 18.99 9.90
N ALA A 326 -15.04 19.56 10.87
CA ALA A 326 -15.62 18.80 11.97
C ALA A 326 -16.70 17.81 11.49
N GLU A 327 -17.60 18.23 10.59
CA GLU A 327 -18.58 17.33 9.97
C GLU A 327 -17.92 16.26 9.10
N ALA A 328 -16.93 16.62 8.29
CA ALA A 328 -16.17 15.68 7.47
C ALA A 328 -15.42 14.64 8.33
N THR A 329 -14.91 15.05 9.49
CA THR A 329 -14.27 14.13 10.46
C THR A 329 -15.29 13.15 11.04
N ARG A 330 -16.53 13.59 11.30
CA ARG A 330 -17.61 12.69 11.74
C ARG A 330 -17.98 11.70 10.63
N ALA A 331 -18.07 12.16 9.39
CA ALA A 331 -18.33 11.31 8.22
C ALA A 331 -17.26 10.22 8.00
N ALA A 332 -16.01 10.44 8.44
CA ALA A 332 -14.94 9.43 8.39
C ALA A 332 -15.30 8.12 9.14
N HIS A 333 -16.23 8.19 10.10
CA HIS A 333 -16.64 7.05 10.93
C HIS A 333 -17.76 6.21 10.31
N ASP A 334 -18.19 6.52 9.08
CA ASP A 334 -19.17 5.69 8.38
C ASP A 334 -18.65 4.26 8.18
N ARG A 335 -19.56 3.28 8.31
CA ARG A 335 -19.21 1.85 8.18
C ARG A 335 -18.70 1.48 6.79
N GLU A 336 -19.16 2.20 5.77
CA GLU A 336 -18.76 1.98 4.39
C GLU A 336 -17.75 3.04 3.96
N ALA A 337 -16.52 2.61 3.63
CA ALA A 337 -15.44 3.50 3.22
C ALA A 337 -15.82 4.43 2.06
N ARG A 338 -16.59 3.94 1.09
CA ARG A 338 -17.03 4.75 -0.06
C ARG A 338 -17.96 5.88 0.37
N ALA A 339 -18.91 5.59 1.25
CA ALA A 339 -19.83 6.58 1.81
C ALA A 339 -19.07 7.59 2.68
N ALA A 340 -18.13 7.11 3.51
CA ALA A 340 -17.27 7.97 4.33
C ALA A 340 -16.53 9.01 3.48
N ILE A 341 -15.86 8.57 2.40
CA ILE A 341 -15.15 9.45 1.47
C ILE A 341 -16.12 10.44 0.80
N ALA A 342 -17.24 9.96 0.26
CA ALA A 342 -18.20 10.81 -0.44
C ALA A 342 -18.79 11.90 0.48
N ASN A 343 -19.25 11.52 1.67
CA ASN A 343 -19.84 12.43 2.65
C ASN A 343 -18.82 13.45 3.18
N ALA A 344 -17.58 13.01 3.45
CA ALA A 344 -16.52 13.91 3.88
C ALA A 344 -16.17 14.94 2.79
N LEU A 345 -15.98 14.50 1.55
CA LEU A 345 -15.68 15.40 0.43
C LEU A 345 -16.87 16.35 0.15
N ALA A 346 -18.11 15.91 0.36
CA ALA A 346 -19.30 16.76 0.24
C ALA A 346 -19.28 17.91 1.26
N HIS A 347 -19.01 17.62 2.52
CA HIS A 347 -18.86 18.67 3.55
C HIS A 347 -17.73 19.65 3.22
N LEU A 348 -16.59 19.17 2.74
CA LEU A 348 -15.49 20.05 2.32
C LEU A 348 -15.85 20.93 1.12
N ARG A 349 -16.60 20.40 0.17
CA ARG A 349 -17.11 21.14 -1.00
C ARG A 349 -18.08 22.24 -0.58
N ASP A 350 -18.93 22.00 0.42
CA ASP A 350 -19.87 23.00 0.93
C ASP A 350 -19.14 24.23 1.51
N ALA A 351 -17.98 24.03 2.14
CA ALA A 351 -17.17 25.15 2.64
C ALA A 351 -16.52 25.98 1.52
N ALA A 352 -16.07 25.35 0.44
CA ALA A 352 -15.46 26.03 -0.71
C ALA A 352 -16.52 26.69 -1.63
N GLY A 353 -17.74 26.14 -1.65
CA GLY A 353 -18.84 26.58 -2.50
C GLY A 353 -18.95 25.76 -3.80
N GLN A 354 -20.17 25.67 -4.34
CA GLN A 354 -20.49 24.76 -5.44
C GLN A 354 -19.78 25.07 -6.78
N GLY A 355 -19.31 26.30 -6.95
CA GLY A 355 -18.52 26.73 -8.12
C GLY A 355 -17.02 26.56 -7.98
N ALA A 356 -16.53 26.09 -6.83
CA ALA A 356 -15.11 25.78 -6.63
C ALA A 356 -14.76 24.42 -7.24
N PRO A 357 -13.45 24.15 -7.51
CA PRO A 357 -12.97 22.80 -7.80
C PRO A 357 -13.42 21.81 -6.72
N SER A 358 -13.57 20.53 -7.08
CA SER A 358 -13.88 19.51 -6.07
C SER A 358 -12.70 19.35 -5.10
N PRO A 359 -12.93 19.15 -3.80
CA PRO A 359 -11.89 18.63 -2.92
C PRO A 359 -11.41 17.26 -3.42
N GLU A 360 -10.14 16.98 -3.17
CA GLU A 360 -9.46 15.78 -3.66
C GLU A 360 -8.91 14.97 -2.47
N LEU A 361 -9.20 13.67 -2.42
CA LEU A 361 -8.53 12.73 -1.53
C LEU A 361 -7.63 11.81 -2.38
N TRP A 362 -6.33 11.86 -2.12
CA TRP A 362 -5.33 11.02 -2.75
C TRP A 362 -5.01 9.85 -1.84
N MET A 363 -5.11 8.62 -2.35
CA MET A 363 -4.66 7.39 -1.70
C MET A 363 -3.37 6.94 -2.38
N LEU A 364 -2.39 6.39 -1.65
CA LEU A 364 -1.06 6.11 -2.22
C LEU A 364 -0.83 4.64 -2.64
N HIS A 365 -1.59 3.67 -2.12
CA HIS A 365 -1.27 2.23 -2.27
C HIS A 365 -2.45 1.34 -2.72
N PRO A 366 -2.96 1.46 -3.96
CA PRO A 366 -2.34 2.13 -5.12
C PRO A 366 -2.69 3.61 -5.25
N THR A 367 -1.91 4.36 -6.04
CA THR A 367 -2.10 5.81 -6.20
C THR A 367 -3.38 6.13 -6.97
N ARG A 368 -4.36 6.72 -6.27
CA ARG A 368 -5.66 7.08 -6.84
C ARG A 368 -6.14 8.40 -6.25
N ILE A 369 -6.90 9.13 -7.04
CA ILE A 369 -7.58 10.35 -6.63
C ILE A 369 -9.09 10.11 -6.58
N CYS A 370 -9.69 10.49 -5.44
CA CYS A 370 -11.10 10.49 -5.16
C CYS A 370 -11.61 11.94 -5.18
N THR A 371 -12.65 12.19 -5.96
CA THR A 371 -13.33 13.49 -6.09
C THR A 371 -14.83 13.29 -6.08
N ILE A 372 -15.61 14.35 -5.87
CA ILE A 372 -17.07 14.28 -5.96
C ILE A 372 -17.59 15.20 -7.07
N ASP A 373 -18.65 14.77 -7.76
CA ASP A 373 -19.37 15.65 -8.68
C ASP A 373 -20.31 16.62 -7.93
N ALA A 374 -21.03 17.47 -8.68
CA ALA A 374 -21.97 18.42 -8.12
C ALA A 374 -23.19 17.77 -7.44
N ALA A 375 -23.47 16.50 -7.74
CA ALA A 375 -24.56 15.72 -7.14
C ALA A 375 -24.08 14.90 -5.92
N GLY A 376 -22.78 14.93 -5.59
CA GLY A 376 -22.20 14.20 -4.47
C GLY A 376 -21.77 12.77 -4.80
N TYR A 377 -21.78 12.36 -6.07
CA TYR A 377 -21.30 11.03 -6.46
C TYR A 377 -19.77 10.99 -6.49
N LEU A 378 -19.22 9.92 -5.89
CA LEU A 378 -17.79 9.69 -5.81
C LEU A 378 -17.21 9.18 -7.14
N ASN A 379 -16.22 9.90 -7.65
CA ASN A 379 -15.41 9.56 -8.81
C ASN A 379 -13.98 9.22 -8.38
N GLU A 380 -13.53 8.01 -8.76
CA GLU A 380 -12.19 7.51 -8.47
C GLU A 380 -11.41 7.25 -9.76
N ARG A 381 -10.19 7.77 -9.87
CA ARG A 381 -9.32 7.52 -11.03
C ARG A 381 -7.86 7.31 -10.61
N PRO A 382 -7.07 6.52 -11.35
CA PRO A 382 -5.63 6.49 -11.16
C PRO A 382 -5.02 7.85 -11.52
N ALA A 383 -4.01 8.28 -10.78
CA ALA A 383 -3.30 9.53 -11.01
C ALA A 383 -1.89 9.48 -10.41
N GLU A 384 -1.01 10.36 -10.87
CA GLU A 384 0.35 10.49 -10.34
C GLU A 384 0.44 11.68 -9.39
N LEU A 385 1.03 11.45 -8.22
CA LEU A 385 1.28 12.48 -7.21
C LEU A 385 2.75 12.93 -7.29
N PRO A 386 3.05 14.24 -7.33
CA PRO A 386 4.43 14.72 -7.27
C PRO A 386 5.09 14.33 -5.94
N ALA A 387 6.15 13.51 -5.96
CA ALA A 387 6.79 13.01 -4.73
C ALA A 387 7.21 14.13 -3.76
N ALA A 388 7.65 15.27 -4.28
CA ALA A 388 8.07 16.43 -3.48
C ALA A 388 6.99 16.97 -2.53
N ILE A 389 5.69 16.76 -2.81
CA ILE A 389 4.63 17.25 -1.90
C ILE A 389 4.65 16.50 -0.57
N LEU A 390 4.99 15.20 -0.57
CA LEU A 390 5.01 14.38 0.62
C LEU A 390 6.14 14.82 1.56
N ASP A 391 7.34 15.02 1.00
CA ASP A 391 8.52 15.48 1.76
C ASP A 391 8.31 16.90 2.31
N VAL A 392 7.76 17.80 1.49
CA VAL A 392 7.48 19.18 1.92
C VAL A 392 6.40 19.17 3.01
N ALA A 393 5.32 18.40 2.83
CA ALA A 393 4.26 18.32 3.81
C ALA A 393 4.73 17.74 5.14
N ALA A 394 5.58 16.70 5.13
CA ALA A 394 6.14 16.10 6.35
C ALA A 394 6.99 17.11 7.17
N GLY A 395 7.61 18.10 6.49
CA GLY A 395 8.36 19.18 7.13
C GLY A 395 7.51 20.37 7.61
N GLU A 396 6.23 20.43 7.26
CA GLU A 396 5.31 21.49 7.67
C GLU A 396 4.58 21.15 8.98
N PRO A 397 4.16 22.17 9.76
CA PRO A 397 3.32 21.95 10.94
C PRO A 397 2.06 21.15 10.61
N GLU A 398 1.79 20.12 11.41
CA GLU A 398 0.62 19.23 11.25
C GLU A 398 0.55 18.57 9.86
N GLY A 399 1.67 18.40 9.16
CA GLY A 399 1.69 17.76 7.85
C GLY A 399 0.98 18.56 6.75
N THR A 400 0.81 19.87 6.92
CA THR A 400 -0.08 20.70 6.08
C THR A 400 0.67 21.76 5.28
N VAL A 401 0.67 21.61 3.95
CA VAL A 401 1.22 22.57 3.00
C VAL A 401 0.16 23.61 2.66
N ARG A 402 0.49 24.89 2.84
CA ARG A 402 -0.43 26.01 2.60
C ARG A 402 0.01 26.79 1.37
N LEU A 403 -0.94 27.10 0.48
CA LEU A 403 -0.61 27.75 -0.80
C LEU A 403 -0.05 29.17 -0.60
N ASP A 404 -0.59 29.92 0.35
CA ASP A 404 -0.15 31.28 0.72
C ASP A 404 1.32 31.34 1.16
N VAL A 405 1.80 30.31 1.88
CA VAL A 405 3.20 30.15 2.29
C VAL A 405 4.11 29.89 1.09
N LEU A 406 3.67 29.04 0.15
CA LEU A 406 4.44 28.74 -1.06
C LEU A 406 4.55 29.98 -1.96
N GLN A 407 3.44 30.71 -2.15
CA GLN A 407 3.40 31.96 -2.92
C GLN A 407 4.34 33.02 -2.34
N ALA A 408 4.38 33.17 -1.02
CA ALA A 408 5.31 34.08 -0.37
C ALA A 408 6.79 33.73 -0.58
N LEU A 409 7.08 32.46 -0.88
CA LEU A 409 8.43 31.93 -1.10
C LEU A 409 8.82 31.79 -2.58
N GLU A 410 7.93 32.07 -3.53
CA GLU A 410 8.12 31.88 -4.98
C GLU A 410 9.47 32.40 -5.52
N VAL A 411 9.90 33.57 -5.01
CA VAL A 411 11.17 34.20 -5.40
C VAL A 411 12.38 33.61 -4.68
N ARG A 412 12.25 33.30 -3.37
CA ARG A 412 13.38 32.87 -2.52
C ARG A 412 13.66 31.37 -2.57
N ARG A 413 12.66 30.55 -2.94
CA ARG A 413 12.74 29.08 -3.05
C ARG A 413 12.21 28.64 -4.42
N PRO A 414 13.02 28.79 -5.49
CA PRO A 414 12.59 28.44 -6.85
C PRO A 414 12.27 26.94 -7.01
N ASP A 415 12.84 26.09 -6.15
CA ASP A 415 12.59 24.66 -6.06
C ASP A 415 11.13 24.31 -5.72
N LEU A 416 10.41 25.21 -5.04
CA LEU A 416 9.00 25.00 -4.67
C LEU A 416 8.00 25.43 -5.75
N ARG A 417 8.43 26.13 -6.82
CA ARG A 417 7.55 26.64 -7.88
C ARG A 417 6.74 25.55 -8.61
N PRO A 418 7.31 24.38 -8.96
CA PRO A 418 6.52 23.32 -9.58
C PRO A 418 5.38 22.85 -8.68
N LEU A 419 5.64 22.72 -7.37
CA LEU A 419 4.65 22.33 -6.38
C LEU A 419 3.58 23.41 -6.18
N GLN A 420 3.99 24.68 -6.10
CA GLN A 420 3.08 25.83 -6.02
C GLN A 420 2.12 25.83 -7.21
N ARG A 421 2.64 25.76 -8.45
CA ARG A 421 1.81 25.74 -9.67
C ARG A 421 0.86 24.55 -9.68
N TRP A 422 1.33 23.37 -9.27
CA TRP A 422 0.51 22.17 -9.22
C TRP A 422 -0.69 22.28 -8.25
N LEU A 423 -0.52 23.00 -7.14
CA LEU A 423 -1.59 23.34 -6.19
C LEU A 423 -2.50 24.47 -6.71
N GLU A 424 -1.92 25.48 -7.37
CA GLU A 424 -2.67 26.58 -8.01
C GLU A 424 -3.61 26.10 -9.11
N ASP A 425 -3.14 25.18 -9.97
CA ASP A 425 -3.93 24.56 -11.04
C ASP A 425 -5.17 23.82 -10.50
N ARG A 426 -5.14 23.42 -9.23
CA ARG A 426 -6.25 22.76 -8.52
C ARG A 426 -7.10 23.73 -7.69
N GLY A 427 -6.74 25.01 -7.66
CA GLY A 427 -7.38 26.00 -6.79
C GLY A 427 -7.26 25.64 -5.30
N ALA A 428 -6.19 24.94 -4.91
CA ALA A 428 -5.99 24.44 -3.56
C ALA A 428 -5.76 25.60 -2.56
N LEU A 429 -6.43 25.55 -1.41
CA LEU A 429 -6.09 26.37 -0.24
C LEU A 429 -4.91 25.76 0.50
N PHE A 430 -4.97 24.44 0.73
CA PHE A 430 -3.94 23.65 1.38
C PHE A 430 -4.02 22.19 0.99
N ALA A 431 -2.95 21.46 1.28
CA ALA A 431 -2.88 20.02 1.23
C ALA A 431 -2.39 19.45 2.57
N THR A 432 -3.06 18.45 3.13
CA THR A 432 -2.73 17.84 4.42
C THR A 432 -2.46 16.35 4.27
N LEU A 433 -1.36 15.87 4.85
CA LEU A 433 -0.99 14.45 4.85
C LEU A 433 -1.93 13.61 5.74
N VAL A 434 -2.40 12.51 5.15
CA VAL A 434 -3.07 11.40 5.85
C VAL A 434 -1.98 10.39 6.20
N ALA A 435 -1.57 10.36 7.47
CA ALA A 435 -0.50 9.51 7.96
C ALA A 435 -0.60 9.33 9.48
N GLU A 436 -0.51 8.08 9.96
CA GLU A 436 -0.40 7.73 11.38
C GLU A 436 1.07 7.51 11.82
N GLY A 437 2.01 7.42 10.87
CA GLY A 437 3.44 7.19 11.11
C GLY A 437 4.37 7.85 10.08
N GLU A 438 5.54 7.25 9.83
CA GLU A 438 6.52 7.76 8.85
C GLU A 438 6.08 7.53 7.40
N GLU A 439 5.25 6.51 7.14
CA GLU A 439 4.70 6.25 5.81
C GLU A 439 3.35 6.95 5.64
N PRO A 440 3.19 7.80 4.61
CA PRO A 440 1.91 8.44 4.32
C PRO A 440 0.94 7.44 3.66
N ASP A 441 -0.30 7.39 4.14
CA ASP A 441 -1.38 6.61 3.53
C ASP A 441 -2.09 7.39 2.40
N GLY A 442 -2.05 8.73 2.47
CA GLY A 442 -2.74 9.60 1.54
C GLY A 442 -2.47 11.10 1.72
N LEU A 443 -3.17 11.90 0.93
CA LEU A 443 -3.11 13.36 0.95
C LEU A 443 -4.51 13.94 0.66
N VAL A 444 -4.96 14.87 1.48
CA VAL A 444 -6.21 15.61 1.26
C VAL A 444 -5.88 16.99 0.70
N ILE A 445 -6.53 17.39 -0.39
CA ILE A 445 -6.45 18.73 -0.95
C ILE A 445 -7.80 19.42 -0.81
N VAL A 446 -7.80 20.57 -0.14
CA VAL A 446 -9.01 21.38 0.07
C VAL A 446 -8.90 22.66 -0.77
N PRO A 447 -9.89 22.95 -1.63
CA PRO A 447 -9.88 24.13 -2.49
C PRO A 447 -10.18 25.41 -1.70
N ALA A 448 -9.68 26.55 -2.18
CA ALA A 448 -9.90 27.87 -1.57
C ALA A 448 -11.33 28.39 -1.80
N GLY A 449 -11.91 28.09 -2.96
CA GLY A 449 -13.22 28.64 -3.33
C GLY A 449 -13.19 30.16 -3.42
N ALA A 450 -14.13 30.82 -2.75
CA ALA A 450 -14.19 32.29 -2.69
C ALA A 450 -13.32 32.92 -1.57
N ARG A 451 -12.59 32.09 -0.81
CA ARG A 451 -11.82 32.54 0.35
C ARG A 451 -10.51 33.20 -0.07
N VAL A 452 -10.14 34.28 0.64
CA VAL A 452 -8.87 35.00 0.45
C VAL A 452 -8.05 35.06 1.74
N GLU A 453 -8.66 34.77 2.88
CA GLU A 453 -8.00 34.81 4.19
C GLU A 453 -7.03 33.63 4.38
N PRO A 454 -5.86 33.86 4.99
CA PRO A 454 -4.92 32.80 5.32
C PRO A 454 -5.50 31.84 6.37
N LEU A 455 -4.97 30.62 6.40
CA LEU A 455 -5.38 29.59 7.34
C LEU A 455 -4.98 29.93 8.78
N THR A 456 -5.90 29.65 9.70
CA THR A 456 -5.63 29.75 11.15
C THR A 456 -5.05 28.44 11.69
N ILE A 457 -4.40 28.51 12.86
CA ILE A 457 -3.91 27.31 13.56
C ILE A 457 -5.04 26.33 13.91
N ASP A 458 -6.24 26.83 14.21
CA ASP A 458 -7.41 26.01 14.50
C ASP A 458 -7.84 25.20 13.26
N GLU A 459 -7.81 25.82 12.09
CA GLU A 459 -8.16 25.19 10.81
C GLU A 459 -7.13 24.14 10.41
N VAL A 460 -5.83 24.43 10.55
CA VAL A 460 -4.77 23.46 10.24
C VAL A 460 -4.86 22.24 11.16
N ARG A 461 -5.11 22.43 12.45
CA ARG A 461 -5.31 21.31 13.39
C ARG A 461 -6.60 20.54 13.11
N ALA A 462 -7.68 21.22 12.70
CA ALA A 462 -8.91 20.56 12.28
C ALA A 462 -8.69 19.73 11.00
N ALA A 463 -7.92 20.25 10.05
CA ALA A 463 -7.52 19.54 8.84
C ALA A 463 -6.69 18.29 9.14
N LYS A 464 -5.75 18.38 10.08
CA LYS A 464 -4.98 17.20 10.51
C LYS A 464 -5.84 16.16 11.22
N ARG A 465 -6.72 16.56 12.15
CA ARG A 465 -7.69 15.62 12.77
C ARG A 465 -8.57 14.92 11.74
N PHE A 466 -9.02 15.67 10.73
CA PHE A 466 -9.76 15.11 9.61
C PHE A 466 -8.93 14.09 8.83
N ALA A 467 -7.70 14.44 8.48
CA ALA A 467 -6.79 13.55 7.76
C ALA A 467 -6.50 12.27 8.57
N ASP A 468 -6.23 12.39 9.87
CA ASP A 468 -5.96 11.25 10.75
C ASP A 468 -7.15 10.29 10.85
N ALA A 469 -8.38 10.82 10.90
CA ALA A 469 -9.58 9.99 10.89
C ALA A 469 -9.75 9.16 9.60
N PHE A 470 -9.11 9.59 8.50
CA PHE A 470 -9.16 8.92 7.20
C PHE A 470 -8.07 7.88 6.99
N VAL A 471 -7.10 7.72 7.90
CA VAL A 471 -6.04 6.70 7.80
C VAL A 471 -6.63 5.30 7.63
N ALA A 472 -7.50 4.89 8.56
CA ALA A 472 -8.11 3.55 8.54
C ALA A 472 -8.95 3.31 7.27
N VAL A 473 -9.65 4.35 6.79
CA VAL A 473 -10.45 4.30 5.55
C VAL A 473 -9.54 4.10 4.34
N CYS A 474 -8.43 4.85 4.25
CA CYS A 474 -7.45 4.74 3.17
C CYS A 474 -6.78 3.36 3.17
N GLN A 475 -6.40 2.85 4.34
CA GLN A 475 -5.77 1.52 4.49
C GLN A 475 -6.73 0.39 4.11
N ALA A 476 -7.99 0.43 4.59
CA ALA A 476 -9.00 -0.56 4.25
C ALA A 476 -9.31 -0.59 2.74
N ARG A 477 -9.44 0.59 2.11
CA ARG A 477 -9.68 0.71 0.67
C ARG A 477 -8.48 0.21 -0.13
N SER A 478 -7.27 0.63 0.23
CA SER A 478 -6.01 0.20 -0.36
C SER A 478 -5.82 -1.33 -0.27
N ALA A 479 -6.10 -1.93 0.88
CA ALA A 479 -6.05 -3.37 1.06
C ALA A 479 -7.05 -4.11 0.15
N ARG A 480 -8.29 -3.63 0.06
CA ARG A 480 -9.31 -4.21 -0.81
C ARG A 480 -8.90 -4.17 -2.28
N GLU A 481 -8.37 -3.04 -2.77
CA GLU A 481 -7.93 -2.94 -4.16
C GLU A 481 -6.75 -3.88 -4.46
N ARG A 482 -5.77 -4.00 -3.55
CA ARG A 482 -4.69 -5.00 -3.68
C ARG A 482 -5.21 -6.44 -3.71
N HIS A 483 -6.25 -6.74 -2.93
CA HIS A 483 -6.91 -8.05 -2.97
C HIS A 483 -7.60 -8.31 -4.31
N LEU A 484 -8.32 -7.32 -4.85
CA LEU A 484 -8.99 -7.45 -6.16
C LEU A 484 -7.99 -7.59 -7.31
N GLU A 485 -6.84 -6.90 -7.23
CA GLU A 485 -5.76 -7.03 -8.22
C GLU A 485 -5.14 -8.43 -8.20
N ARG A 486 -4.83 -8.95 -7.00
CA ARG A 486 -4.35 -10.33 -6.84
C ARG A 486 -5.36 -11.37 -7.31
N GLU A 487 -6.66 -11.14 -7.07
CA GLU A 487 -7.72 -12.04 -7.55
C GLU A 487 -7.76 -12.10 -9.08
N ARG A 488 -7.61 -10.96 -9.76
CA ARG A 488 -7.53 -10.89 -11.23
C ARG A 488 -6.29 -11.61 -11.76
N GLU A 489 -5.12 -11.34 -11.18
CA GLU A 489 -3.87 -12.01 -11.58
C GLU A 489 -3.94 -13.53 -11.42
N LEU A 490 -4.51 -14.01 -10.30
CA LEU A 490 -4.70 -15.44 -10.08
C LEU A 490 -5.68 -16.05 -11.07
N ARG A 491 -6.75 -15.33 -11.43
CA ARG A 491 -7.70 -15.78 -12.45
C ARG A 491 -7.06 -15.90 -13.82
N ASP A 492 -6.32 -14.88 -14.25
CA ASP A 492 -5.59 -14.91 -15.51
C ASP A 492 -4.57 -16.05 -15.54
N ARG A 493 -3.94 -16.36 -14.39
CA ARG A 493 -3.02 -17.48 -14.25
C ARG A 493 -3.72 -18.85 -14.34
N ILE A 494 -4.92 -18.99 -13.79
CA ILE A 494 -5.73 -20.21 -13.90
C ILE A 494 -6.11 -20.44 -15.36
N ASP A 495 -6.66 -19.41 -16.04
CA ASP A 495 -7.06 -19.51 -17.44
C ASP A 495 -5.88 -19.93 -18.34
N ALA A 496 -4.68 -19.36 -18.11
CA ALA A 496 -3.47 -19.75 -18.83
C ALA A 496 -3.03 -21.22 -18.58
N LEU A 497 -3.20 -21.71 -17.34
CA LEU A 497 -2.87 -23.09 -16.99
C LEU A 497 -3.88 -24.08 -17.57
N ASP A 498 -5.16 -23.72 -17.62
CA ASP A 498 -6.20 -24.53 -18.27
C ASP A 498 -5.92 -24.67 -19.77
N ASP A 499 -5.55 -23.58 -20.45
CA ASP A 499 -5.12 -23.62 -21.85
C ASP A 499 -3.89 -24.52 -22.06
N GLU A 500 -2.92 -24.52 -21.12
CA GLU A 500 -1.75 -25.42 -21.16
C GLU A 500 -2.16 -26.88 -20.98
N LEU A 501 -3.08 -27.16 -20.05
CA LEU A 501 -3.59 -28.49 -19.78
C LEU A 501 -4.35 -29.06 -20.98
N GLU A 502 -5.22 -28.27 -21.61
CA GLU A 502 -5.94 -28.66 -22.82
C GLU A 502 -4.98 -29.01 -23.96
N ARG A 503 -3.94 -28.19 -24.17
CA ARG A 503 -2.90 -28.46 -25.17
C ARG A 503 -2.14 -29.76 -24.89
N ALA A 504 -1.76 -30.00 -23.64
CA ALA A 504 -1.06 -31.22 -23.24
C ALA A 504 -1.94 -32.47 -23.39
N ALA A 505 -3.22 -32.37 -23.00
CA ALA A 505 -4.20 -33.44 -23.16
C ALA A 505 -4.43 -33.76 -24.65
N HIS A 506 -4.55 -32.73 -25.49
CA HIS A 506 -4.71 -32.88 -26.93
C HIS A 506 -3.49 -33.56 -27.57
N ALA A 507 -2.27 -33.13 -27.23
CA ALA A 507 -1.03 -33.76 -27.70
C ALA A 507 -0.98 -35.26 -27.33
N THR A 508 -1.30 -35.59 -26.08
CA THR A 508 -1.36 -36.98 -25.61
C THR A 508 -2.37 -37.82 -26.40
N SER A 509 -3.55 -37.26 -26.68
CA SER A 509 -4.59 -37.92 -27.48
C SER A 509 -4.17 -38.16 -28.94
N LEU A 510 -3.47 -37.19 -29.55
CA LEU A 510 -2.92 -37.34 -30.89
C LEU A 510 -1.87 -38.46 -30.96
N ASP A 511 -0.98 -38.54 -29.98
CA ASP A 511 0.02 -39.60 -29.92
C ASP A 511 -0.61 -40.98 -29.68
N GLY A 512 -1.62 -41.08 -28.80
CA GLY A 512 -2.41 -42.30 -28.63
C GLY A 512 -3.06 -42.76 -29.94
N SER A 513 -3.67 -41.81 -30.68
CA SER A 513 -4.28 -42.08 -31.99
C SER A 513 -3.26 -42.55 -33.04
N ARG A 514 -2.05 -41.97 -33.03
CA ARG A 514 -0.93 -42.39 -33.91
C ARG A 514 -0.48 -43.82 -33.59
N ASN A 515 -0.37 -44.17 -32.32
CA ASN A 515 0.02 -45.52 -31.88
C ASN A 515 -1.02 -46.57 -32.28
N VAL A 516 -2.32 -46.27 -32.14
CA VAL A 516 -3.41 -47.14 -32.60
C VAL A 516 -3.30 -47.36 -34.11
N LEU A 517 -3.10 -46.30 -34.90
CA LEU A 517 -2.99 -46.41 -36.35
C LEU A 517 -1.76 -47.24 -36.79
N ALA A 518 -0.61 -47.04 -36.14
CA ALA A 518 0.60 -47.81 -36.39
C ALA A 518 0.38 -49.30 -36.09
N SER A 519 -0.21 -49.61 -34.93
CA SER A 519 -0.53 -50.98 -34.52
C SER A 519 -1.58 -51.62 -35.45
N ALA A 520 -2.59 -50.88 -35.89
CA ALA A 520 -3.61 -51.36 -36.83
C ALA A 520 -3.04 -51.76 -38.20
N ARG A 521 -2.00 -51.06 -38.67
CA ARG A 521 -1.30 -51.44 -39.92
C ARG A 521 -0.58 -52.77 -39.77
N LEU A 522 0.08 -52.99 -38.63
CA LEU A 522 0.80 -54.22 -38.31
C LEU A 522 -0.16 -55.40 -38.09
N ALA A 523 -1.32 -55.16 -37.47
CA ALA A 523 -2.33 -56.19 -37.21
C ALA A 523 -3.05 -56.70 -38.47
N ARG A 524 -3.06 -55.90 -39.55
CA ARG A 524 -3.87 -56.15 -40.75
C ARG A 524 -3.73 -57.57 -41.32
N PRO A 525 -2.54 -58.17 -41.46
CA PRO A 525 -2.41 -59.54 -41.96
C PRO A 525 -3.11 -60.59 -41.11
N ALA A 526 -3.23 -60.38 -39.78
CA ALA A 526 -3.94 -61.28 -38.87
C ALA A 526 -5.40 -60.87 -38.61
N THR A 527 -5.92 -59.81 -39.25
CA THR A 527 -7.35 -59.49 -39.20
C THR A 527 -8.19 -60.44 -40.04
N VAL A 528 -7.59 -61.07 -41.05
CA VAL A 528 -8.18 -62.05 -41.95
C VAL A 528 -7.53 -63.41 -41.68
N GLY A 529 -8.30 -64.50 -41.61
CA GLY A 529 -7.73 -65.84 -41.44
C GLY A 529 -7.44 -66.25 -39.99
N ILE A 530 -8.38 -65.98 -39.07
CA ILE A 530 -8.42 -66.62 -37.74
C ILE A 530 -9.80 -67.28 -37.55
N TYR A 531 -10.06 -68.32 -38.33
CA TYR A 531 -11.27 -69.14 -38.37
C TYR A 531 -10.99 -70.58 -37.93
N ALA A 532 -9.82 -71.13 -38.31
CA ALA A 532 -9.39 -72.47 -37.90
C ALA A 532 -9.35 -72.58 -36.37
N ALA A 533 -9.68 -73.76 -35.85
CA ALA A 533 -9.72 -73.97 -34.39
C ALA A 533 -8.36 -73.71 -33.74
N ALA A 534 -7.27 -74.18 -34.36
CA ALA A 534 -5.91 -73.96 -33.89
C ALA A 534 -5.55 -72.46 -33.81
N SER A 535 -5.87 -71.69 -34.86
CA SER A 535 -5.61 -70.25 -34.91
C SER A 535 -6.41 -69.47 -33.87
N ARG A 536 -7.69 -69.80 -33.66
CA ARG A 536 -8.51 -69.17 -32.62
C ARG A 536 -7.99 -69.46 -31.23
N MET A 537 -7.66 -70.72 -30.93
CA MET A 537 -7.13 -71.11 -29.61
C MET A 537 -5.81 -70.41 -29.30
N ALA A 538 -4.89 -70.34 -30.27
CA ALA A 538 -3.62 -69.63 -30.14
C ALA A 538 -3.83 -68.12 -29.93
N TYR A 539 -4.69 -67.50 -30.74
CA TYR A 539 -4.99 -66.08 -30.62
C TYR A 539 -5.72 -65.72 -29.31
N GLU A 540 -6.69 -66.52 -28.87
CA GLU A 540 -7.37 -66.32 -27.58
C GLU A 540 -6.42 -66.47 -26.39
N ALA A 541 -5.45 -67.39 -26.47
CA ALA A 541 -4.39 -67.48 -25.45
C ALA A 541 -3.51 -66.23 -25.45
N LEU A 542 -3.14 -65.74 -26.63
CA LEU A 542 -2.31 -64.55 -26.80
C LEU A 542 -3.02 -63.30 -26.28
N GLU A 543 -4.26 -63.08 -26.73
CA GLU A 543 -5.11 -61.96 -26.34
C GLU A 543 -5.30 -61.92 -24.82
N ARG A 544 -5.60 -63.06 -24.19
CA ARG A 544 -5.72 -63.15 -22.72
C ARG A 544 -4.43 -62.79 -22.00
N SER A 545 -3.27 -63.22 -22.50
CA SER A 545 -1.98 -62.92 -21.86
C SER A 545 -1.57 -61.46 -22.03
N VAL A 546 -1.76 -60.89 -23.23
CA VAL A 546 -1.52 -59.46 -23.51
C VAL A 546 -2.47 -58.58 -22.70
N ALA A 547 -3.74 -58.94 -22.59
CA ALA A 547 -4.72 -58.19 -21.80
C ALA A 547 -4.38 -58.10 -20.31
N ARG A 548 -3.69 -59.11 -19.77
CA ARG A 548 -3.20 -59.11 -18.37
C ARG A 548 -1.87 -58.36 -18.19
N GLY A 549 -1.21 -57.94 -19.27
CA GLY A 549 0.15 -57.39 -19.22
C GLY A 549 1.20 -58.41 -18.75
N ALA A 550 0.90 -59.71 -18.86
CA ALA A 550 1.84 -60.77 -18.49
C ALA A 550 2.91 -60.92 -19.59
N PRO A 551 4.15 -61.33 -19.25
CA PRO A 551 5.13 -61.73 -20.24
C PRO A 551 4.56 -62.83 -21.15
N VAL A 552 4.79 -62.72 -22.47
CA VAL A 552 4.24 -63.66 -23.45
C VAL A 552 5.37 -64.33 -24.23
N ALA A 553 5.40 -65.66 -24.24
CA ALA A 553 6.26 -66.44 -25.13
C ALA A 553 5.45 -66.98 -26.31
N ILE A 554 5.93 -66.76 -27.53
CA ILE A 554 5.27 -67.16 -28.78
C ILE A 554 6.23 -68.04 -29.57
N VAL A 555 5.80 -69.25 -29.88
CA VAL A 555 6.58 -70.19 -30.69
C VAL A 555 6.00 -70.19 -32.09
N ALA A 556 6.79 -69.81 -33.08
CA ALA A 556 6.38 -69.73 -34.47
C ALA A 556 7.36 -70.50 -35.35
N ARG A 557 6.86 -71.35 -36.26
CA ARG A 557 7.73 -72.03 -37.23
C ARG A 557 8.49 -71.00 -38.07
N ALA A 558 9.68 -71.36 -38.53
CA ALA A 558 10.44 -70.53 -39.44
C ALA A 558 9.58 -70.16 -40.67
N GLY A 559 9.44 -68.86 -40.95
CA GLY A 559 8.60 -68.34 -42.02
C GLY A 559 7.16 -67.97 -41.62
N VAL A 560 6.69 -68.26 -40.40
CA VAL A 560 5.45 -67.72 -39.85
C VAL A 560 5.73 -66.34 -39.24
N ASP A 561 4.93 -65.33 -39.58
CA ASP A 561 5.08 -63.97 -39.03
C ASP A 561 4.23 -63.79 -37.75
N PRO A 562 4.84 -63.70 -36.55
CA PRO A 562 4.11 -63.54 -35.30
C PRO A 562 3.62 -62.10 -35.07
N VAL A 563 4.22 -61.10 -35.73
CA VAL A 563 3.96 -59.68 -35.47
C VAL A 563 2.49 -59.30 -35.65
N PRO A 564 1.79 -59.72 -36.74
CA PRO A 564 0.38 -59.42 -36.92
C PRO A 564 -0.52 -59.92 -35.79
N TYR A 565 -0.25 -61.10 -35.23
CA TYR A 565 -1.01 -61.67 -34.13
C TYR A 565 -0.83 -60.85 -32.85
N VAL A 566 0.41 -60.47 -32.54
CA VAL A 566 0.73 -59.63 -31.37
C VAL A 566 0.15 -58.24 -31.50
N ALA A 567 0.27 -57.62 -32.68
CA ALA A 567 -0.29 -56.29 -32.95
C ALA A 567 -1.82 -56.29 -32.81
N ARG A 568 -2.49 -57.34 -33.29
CA ARG A 568 -3.93 -57.51 -33.12
C ARG A 568 -4.32 -57.67 -31.64
N ALA A 569 -3.59 -58.48 -30.88
CA ALA A 569 -3.82 -58.65 -29.44
C ALA A 569 -3.56 -57.35 -28.64
N HIS A 570 -2.53 -56.57 -29.01
CA HIS A 570 -2.24 -55.26 -28.40
C HIS A 570 -3.38 -54.26 -28.61
N LEU A 571 -3.94 -54.20 -29.82
CA LEU A 571 -5.09 -53.36 -30.15
C LEU A 571 -6.37 -53.72 -29.38
N GLY A 572 -6.55 -55.01 -29.08
CA GLY A 572 -7.65 -55.51 -28.25
C GLY A 572 -7.44 -55.32 -26.75
N GLY A 573 -6.21 -54.99 -26.33
CA GLY A 573 -5.81 -54.90 -24.92
C GLY A 573 -5.97 -53.50 -24.29
N PRO A 574 -5.71 -53.39 -22.98
CA PRO A 574 -5.79 -52.12 -22.24
C PRO A 574 -4.71 -51.10 -22.65
N ARG A 575 -3.64 -51.56 -23.32
CA ARG A 575 -2.51 -50.73 -23.79
C ARG A 575 -2.64 -50.32 -25.26
N ARG A 576 -3.82 -50.42 -25.88
CA ARG A 576 -4.02 -50.18 -27.33
C ARG A 576 -3.55 -48.79 -27.83
N GLU A 577 -3.63 -47.77 -26.97
CA GLU A 577 -3.18 -46.38 -27.28
C GLU A 577 -1.71 -46.15 -26.92
N ALA A 578 -1.08 -47.09 -26.22
CA ALA A 578 0.34 -47.04 -25.91
C ALA A 578 1.19 -47.62 -27.05
N PRO A 579 2.49 -47.32 -27.10
CA PRO A 579 3.38 -47.78 -28.16
C PRO A 579 3.46 -49.32 -28.25
N LEU A 580 3.48 -49.84 -29.47
CA LEU A 580 3.87 -51.20 -29.80
C LEU A 580 5.24 -51.14 -30.47
N VAL A 581 6.29 -51.58 -29.79
CA VAL A 581 7.66 -51.52 -30.29
C VAL A 581 8.12 -52.92 -30.67
N ILE A 582 8.52 -53.09 -31.93
CA ILE A 582 9.00 -54.36 -32.46
C ILE A 582 10.50 -54.27 -32.64
N VAL A 583 11.20 -55.26 -32.09
CA VAL A 583 12.65 -55.42 -32.17
C VAL A 583 12.93 -56.75 -32.82
N ASP A 584 13.55 -56.72 -33.99
CA ASP A 584 14.04 -57.92 -34.66
C ASP A 584 15.43 -58.28 -34.14
N GLY A 585 15.51 -59.36 -33.36
CA GLY A 585 16.74 -59.85 -32.74
C GLY A 585 17.78 -60.33 -33.75
N THR A 586 17.40 -60.60 -35.01
CA THR A 586 18.33 -60.95 -36.07
C THR A 586 19.00 -59.73 -36.71
N SER A 587 18.45 -58.53 -36.49
CA SER A 587 18.98 -57.28 -37.03
C SER A 587 20.22 -56.82 -36.28
N SER A 588 21.33 -56.61 -36.99
CA SER A 588 22.59 -56.11 -36.41
C SER A 588 22.44 -54.75 -35.73
N ARG A 589 21.40 -53.98 -36.06
CA ARG A 589 21.09 -52.69 -35.43
C ARG A 589 20.61 -52.85 -33.97
N GLU A 590 20.05 -54.00 -33.62
CA GLU A 590 19.56 -54.29 -32.26
C GLU A 590 20.66 -54.92 -31.38
N HIS A 591 21.83 -55.19 -31.95
CA HIS A 591 22.98 -55.81 -31.26
C HIS A 591 23.87 -54.80 -30.53
N ASP A 592 23.72 -53.50 -30.82
CA ASP A 592 24.48 -52.44 -30.16
C ASP A 592 23.86 -52.09 -28.79
N VAL A 593 24.56 -52.46 -27.71
CA VAL A 593 24.15 -52.19 -26.31
C VAL A 593 23.95 -50.71 -26.02
N GLU A 594 24.75 -49.82 -26.63
CA GLU A 594 24.66 -48.38 -26.32
C GLU A 594 23.33 -47.79 -26.79
N ARG A 595 22.77 -48.30 -27.89
CA ARG A 595 21.41 -47.96 -28.32
C ARG A 595 20.36 -48.25 -27.23
N TRP A 596 20.51 -49.36 -26.51
CA TRP A 596 19.57 -49.77 -25.45
C TRP A 596 19.70 -48.91 -24.17
N LYS A 597 20.85 -48.26 -23.96
CA LYS A 597 21.10 -47.33 -22.86
C LYS A 597 20.67 -45.89 -23.18
N HIS A 598 20.41 -45.54 -24.43
CA HIS A 598 20.00 -44.19 -24.80
C HIS A 598 18.54 -43.87 -24.44
N GLU A 599 18.30 -42.74 -23.75
CA GLU A 599 16.98 -42.35 -23.23
C GLU A 599 15.88 -42.20 -24.30
N HIS A 600 16.22 -41.73 -25.51
CA HIS A 600 15.19 -41.43 -26.53
C HIS A 600 15.10 -42.44 -27.66
N THR A 601 16.15 -43.24 -27.87
CA THR A 601 16.25 -44.17 -29.00
C THR A 601 16.21 -45.62 -28.59
N SER A 602 16.33 -45.90 -27.29
CA SER A 602 16.23 -47.27 -26.78
C SER A 602 14.85 -47.84 -27.08
N PRO A 603 14.76 -49.07 -27.63
CA PRO A 603 13.48 -49.74 -27.80
C PRO A 603 12.68 -49.86 -26.50
N ILE A 604 13.36 -49.98 -25.35
CA ILE A 604 12.73 -50.01 -24.03
C ILE A 604 12.09 -48.66 -23.69
N ALA A 605 12.77 -47.56 -24.00
CA ALA A 605 12.24 -46.21 -23.78
C ALA A 605 11.01 -45.95 -24.66
N LEU A 606 11.09 -46.35 -25.92
CA LEU A 606 10.01 -46.19 -26.89
C LEU A 606 8.80 -47.06 -26.54
N ALA A 607 9.01 -48.16 -25.81
CA ALA A 607 7.96 -49.09 -25.39
C ALA A 607 7.34 -48.74 -24.04
N ASP A 608 7.76 -47.65 -23.38
CA ASP A 608 7.24 -47.29 -22.05
C ASP A 608 5.72 -47.14 -22.05
N ARG A 609 5.07 -47.71 -21.02
CA ARG A 609 3.61 -47.93 -20.90
C ARG A 609 2.97 -48.80 -21.99
N GLY A 610 3.76 -49.33 -22.90
CA GLY A 610 3.36 -50.09 -24.07
C GLY A 610 3.75 -51.56 -24.01
N LEU A 611 4.01 -52.14 -25.19
CA LEU A 611 4.43 -53.53 -25.39
C LEU A 611 5.71 -53.58 -26.23
N LEU A 612 6.75 -54.20 -25.68
CA LEU A 612 8.00 -54.52 -26.37
C LEU A 612 7.95 -55.95 -26.91
N VAL A 613 8.04 -56.11 -28.22
CA VAL A 613 8.03 -57.41 -28.91
C VAL A 613 9.44 -57.71 -29.40
N LEU A 614 10.06 -58.76 -28.84
CA LEU A 614 11.36 -59.27 -29.25
C LEU A 614 11.14 -60.41 -30.26
N VAL A 615 11.19 -60.07 -31.55
CA VAL A 615 11.15 -61.05 -32.63
C VAL A 615 12.48 -61.79 -32.68
N ASP A 616 12.45 -63.12 -32.66
CA ASP A 616 13.64 -63.97 -32.51
C ASP A 616 14.60 -63.51 -31.40
N GLY A 617 14.08 -63.21 -30.20
CA GLY A 617 14.87 -62.57 -29.14
C GLY A 617 16.10 -63.38 -28.66
N ALA A 618 16.13 -64.69 -28.91
CA ALA A 618 17.32 -65.53 -28.68
C ALA A 618 18.49 -65.25 -29.65
N ALA A 619 18.28 -64.44 -30.69
CA ALA A 619 19.33 -63.97 -31.61
C ALA A 619 20.02 -62.69 -31.11
N LEU A 620 19.48 -62.02 -30.08
CA LEU A 620 20.12 -60.86 -29.47
C LEU A 620 21.41 -61.25 -28.74
N PRO A 621 22.44 -60.38 -28.71
CA PRO A 621 23.63 -60.58 -27.91
C PRO A 621 23.33 -60.75 -26.40
N ARG A 622 24.15 -61.53 -25.69
CA ARG A 622 23.94 -61.83 -24.27
C ARG A 622 23.84 -60.59 -23.38
N ASP A 623 24.71 -59.61 -23.60
CA ASP A 623 24.72 -58.35 -22.86
C ASP A 623 23.43 -57.55 -23.05
N VAL A 624 22.89 -57.52 -24.27
CA VAL A 624 21.56 -56.93 -24.57
C VAL A 624 20.45 -57.69 -23.85
N GLN A 625 20.45 -59.03 -23.91
CA GLN A 625 19.44 -59.85 -23.22
C GLN A 625 19.43 -59.59 -21.70
N VAL A 626 20.61 -59.57 -21.07
CA VAL A 626 20.77 -59.27 -19.63
C VAL A 626 20.31 -57.85 -19.30
N LEU A 627 20.63 -56.87 -20.15
CA LEU A 627 20.21 -55.48 -19.95
C LEU A 627 18.68 -55.35 -19.99
N ILE A 628 18.02 -55.95 -20.98
CA ILE A 628 16.56 -55.96 -21.09
C ILE A 628 15.95 -56.61 -19.86
N ALA A 629 16.45 -57.79 -19.47
CA ALA A 629 15.94 -58.53 -18.32
C ALA A 629 16.02 -57.71 -17.02
N ARG A 630 17.16 -57.06 -16.78
CA ARG A 630 17.36 -56.20 -15.60
C ARG A 630 16.43 -55.00 -15.61
N ALA A 631 16.33 -54.30 -16.74
CA ALA A 631 15.47 -53.11 -16.86
C ALA A 631 13.98 -53.44 -16.59
N LEU A 632 13.51 -54.58 -17.10
CA LEU A 632 12.14 -55.05 -16.88
C LEU A 632 11.90 -55.57 -15.46
N SER A 633 12.88 -56.27 -14.87
CA SER A 633 12.78 -56.83 -13.51
C SER A 633 12.78 -55.74 -12.45
N GLU A 634 13.72 -54.79 -12.55
CA GLU A 634 13.88 -53.70 -11.58
C GLU A 634 12.89 -52.55 -11.83
N ARG A 635 12.13 -52.59 -12.94
CA ARG A 635 11.31 -51.48 -13.45
C ARG A 635 12.09 -50.18 -13.49
N ARG A 636 13.37 -50.27 -13.86
CA ARG A 636 14.31 -49.15 -13.85
C ARG A 636 14.93 -49.00 -15.23
N PRO A 637 14.89 -47.79 -15.83
CA PRO A 637 15.55 -47.57 -17.09
C PRO A 637 17.07 -47.73 -16.97
N PRO A 638 17.77 -48.19 -18.03
CA PRO A 638 19.22 -48.29 -18.07
C PRO A 638 19.96 -46.93 -18.18
N TRP A 639 19.23 -45.81 -18.18
CA TRP A 639 19.74 -44.43 -18.11
C TRP A 639 19.34 -43.72 -16.81
N GLU A 640 19.89 -42.52 -16.56
CA GLU A 640 19.58 -41.75 -15.35
C GLU A 640 18.20 -41.09 -15.45
N ARG A 641 17.17 -41.77 -14.93
CA ARG A 641 15.83 -41.20 -14.75
C ARG A 641 15.19 -41.63 -13.43
N ALA A 642 14.41 -40.74 -12.83
CA ALA A 642 13.71 -40.98 -11.57
C ALA A 642 12.38 -41.77 -11.72
N THR A 643 11.83 -41.89 -12.94
CA THR A 643 10.53 -42.51 -13.18
C THR A 643 10.67 -44.03 -13.39
N PRO A 644 9.89 -44.88 -12.69
CA PRO A 644 9.84 -46.32 -12.96
C PRO A 644 9.36 -46.62 -14.38
N LEU A 645 9.94 -47.64 -14.99
CA LEU A 645 9.61 -48.15 -16.32
C LEU A 645 8.40 -49.11 -16.24
N ASP A 646 7.42 -48.95 -17.13
CA ASP A 646 6.25 -49.83 -17.22
C ASP A 646 6.11 -50.46 -18.61
N VAL A 647 6.83 -51.54 -18.88
CA VAL A 647 6.86 -52.19 -20.21
C VAL A 647 6.36 -53.63 -20.09
N ALA A 648 5.31 -53.96 -20.85
CA ALA A 648 4.94 -55.36 -21.11
C ALA A 648 5.89 -55.94 -22.17
N VAL A 649 6.17 -57.25 -22.11
CA VAL A 649 7.13 -57.88 -23.01
C VAL A 649 6.55 -59.14 -23.67
N ALA A 650 6.80 -59.30 -24.96
CA ALA A 650 6.54 -60.52 -25.71
C ALA A 650 7.84 -60.98 -26.38
N LEU A 651 8.14 -62.28 -26.28
CA LEU A 651 9.26 -62.93 -26.94
C LEU A 651 8.71 -63.89 -27.98
N THR A 652 9.21 -63.81 -29.21
CA THR A 652 8.93 -64.81 -30.24
C THR A 652 10.19 -65.61 -30.54
N ALA A 653 10.05 -66.91 -30.80
CA ALA A 653 11.16 -67.76 -31.20
C ALA A 653 10.69 -68.97 -32.02
N THR A 654 11.63 -69.65 -32.68
CA THR A 654 11.34 -70.87 -33.46
C THR A 654 11.28 -72.14 -32.64
N ALA A 655 11.65 -72.08 -31.36
CA ALA A 655 11.66 -73.19 -30.42
C ALA A 655 11.19 -72.71 -29.05
N ASP A 656 10.87 -73.67 -28.18
CA ASP A 656 10.48 -73.40 -26.81
C ASP A 656 11.56 -72.57 -26.06
N PRO A 657 11.18 -71.51 -25.33
CA PRO A 657 12.12 -70.74 -24.50
C PRO A 657 12.97 -71.59 -23.55
N ASP A 658 12.41 -72.66 -22.97
CA ASP A 658 13.13 -73.57 -22.07
C ASP A 658 14.26 -74.30 -22.81
N ALA A 659 13.96 -74.80 -24.01
CA ALA A 659 14.95 -75.45 -24.86
C ALA A 659 16.04 -74.47 -25.33
N LEU A 660 15.69 -73.20 -25.58
CA LEU A 660 16.65 -72.16 -25.96
C LEU A 660 17.57 -71.75 -24.79
N ALA A 661 17.06 -71.79 -23.57
CA ALA A 661 17.85 -71.58 -22.36
C ALA A 661 18.83 -72.74 -22.12
N GLU A 662 18.37 -74.00 -22.26
CA GLU A 662 19.23 -75.20 -22.17
C GLU A 662 20.36 -75.19 -23.21
N GLN A 663 20.07 -74.71 -24.42
CA GLN A 663 21.05 -74.53 -25.49
C GLN A 663 21.99 -73.32 -25.28
N GLY A 664 21.79 -72.54 -24.21
CA GLY A 664 22.58 -71.35 -23.89
C GLY A 664 22.37 -70.15 -24.82
N ARG A 665 21.33 -70.20 -25.67
CA ARG A 665 20.95 -69.13 -26.62
C ARG A 665 20.14 -68.01 -25.95
N LEU A 666 19.35 -68.36 -24.93
CA LEU A 666 18.66 -67.41 -24.07
C LEU A 666 19.39 -67.31 -22.73
N THR A 667 19.65 -66.09 -22.24
CA THR A 667 20.31 -65.92 -20.93
C THR A 667 19.34 -66.27 -19.80
N PRO A 668 19.83 -66.81 -18.67
CA PRO A 668 18.97 -67.11 -17.51
C PRO A 668 18.15 -65.92 -17.04
N GLU A 669 18.72 -64.70 -17.10
CA GLU A 669 18.02 -63.49 -16.69
C GLU A 669 16.81 -63.18 -17.57
N LEU A 670 16.93 -63.34 -18.89
CA LEU A 670 15.83 -63.08 -19.82
C LEU A 670 14.84 -64.23 -19.83
N HIS A 671 15.31 -65.48 -19.75
CA HIS A 671 14.48 -66.68 -19.64
C HIS A 671 13.57 -66.63 -18.39
N ALA A 672 14.10 -66.22 -17.24
CA ALA A 672 13.35 -66.05 -15.99
C ALA A 672 12.15 -65.09 -16.11
N ARG A 673 12.11 -64.21 -17.12
CA ARG A 673 10.93 -63.34 -17.37
C ARG A 673 9.76 -64.11 -17.99
N PHE A 674 10.00 -65.27 -18.56
CA PHE A 674 9.01 -66.08 -19.28
C PHE A 674 8.78 -67.46 -18.66
N GLU A 675 9.46 -67.83 -17.56
CA GLU A 675 9.28 -69.14 -16.88
C GLU A 675 7.81 -69.44 -16.52
N GLU A 676 7.06 -68.42 -16.08
CA GLU A 676 5.64 -68.56 -15.75
C GLU A 676 4.72 -68.48 -16.99
N ALA A 677 5.26 -68.10 -18.14
CA ALA A 677 4.51 -67.91 -19.38
C ALA A 677 4.48 -69.21 -20.19
N ARG A 678 3.31 -69.87 -20.23
CA ARG A 678 3.10 -71.02 -21.11
C ARG A 678 3.32 -70.60 -22.58
N PRO A 679 4.23 -71.24 -23.33
CA PRO A 679 4.48 -70.90 -24.73
C PRO A 679 3.21 -71.07 -25.57
N ILE A 680 2.94 -70.07 -26.42
CA ILE A 680 1.80 -70.06 -27.33
C ILE A 680 2.32 -70.42 -28.72
N GLU A 681 1.99 -71.62 -29.18
CA GLU A 681 2.36 -72.08 -30.51
C GLU A 681 1.42 -71.48 -31.57
N LEU A 682 1.99 -70.79 -32.56
CA LEU A 682 1.25 -70.35 -33.73
C LEU A 682 1.15 -71.50 -34.75
N PRO A 683 -0.06 -71.84 -35.23
CA PRO A 683 -0.22 -72.92 -36.21
C PRO A 683 0.44 -72.55 -37.53
N GLY A 684 1.11 -73.51 -38.19
CA GLY A 684 1.56 -73.33 -39.58
C GLY A 684 0.37 -73.32 -40.56
N LEU A 685 0.60 -72.98 -41.83
CA LEU A 685 -0.43 -72.92 -42.87
C LEU A 685 -1.18 -74.25 -43.06
N ARG A 686 -0.48 -75.39 -42.93
CA ARG A 686 -1.09 -76.74 -43.03
C ARG A 686 -2.06 -77.02 -41.90
N ASP A 687 -1.76 -76.50 -40.71
CA ASP A 687 -2.52 -76.72 -39.48
C ASP A 687 -3.76 -75.79 -39.41
N ARG A 688 -3.92 -74.90 -40.41
CA ARG A 688 -5.01 -73.90 -40.51
C ARG A 688 -5.58 -73.79 -41.94
N ALA A 689 -5.90 -74.92 -42.57
CA ALA A 689 -6.42 -74.93 -43.95
C ALA A 689 -7.69 -74.07 -44.14
N GLU A 690 -8.54 -73.92 -43.11
CA GLU A 690 -9.72 -73.06 -43.14
C GLU A 690 -9.37 -71.56 -43.24
N ASP A 691 -8.20 -71.17 -42.73
CA ASP A 691 -7.69 -69.80 -42.80
C ASP A 691 -7.04 -69.51 -44.15
N LEU A 692 -6.42 -70.53 -44.75
CA LEU A 692 -5.65 -70.41 -45.99
C LEU A 692 -6.45 -69.76 -47.12
N PHE A 693 -7.74 -70.10 -47.27
CA PHE A 693 -8.59 -69.48 -48.30
C PHE A 693 -8.70 -67.97 -48.12
N SER A 694 -9.02 -67.54 -46.90
CA SER A 694 -9.22 -66.12 -46.59
C SER A 694 -7.91 -65.33 -46.74
N ILE A 695 -6.79 -65.94 -46.32
CA ILE A 695 -5.44 -65.34 -46.46
C ILE A 695 -5.07 -65.21 -47.94
N VAL A 696 -5.25 -66.26 -48.74
CA VAL A 696 -4.95 -66.27 -50.18
C VAL A 696 -5.81 -65.26 -50.93
N ALA A 697 -7.13 -65.26 -50.69
CA ALA A 697 -8.07 -64.37 -51.35
C ALA A 697 -7.76 -62.89 -51.04
N ASP A 698 -7.50 -62.55 -49.77
CA ASP A 698 -7.14 -61.18 -49.38
C ASP A 698 -5.80 -60.76 -49.97
N ARG A 699 -4.77 -61.61 -49.92
CA ARG A 699 -3.45 -61.30 -50.51
C ARG A 699 -3.52 -61.15 -52.04
N LEU A 700 -4.23 -62.03 -52.75
CA LEU A 700 -4.43 -61.92 -54.21
C LEU A 700 -5.21 -60.66 -54.59
N ALA A 701 -6.26 -60.32 -53.84
CA ALA A 701 -7.02 -59.10 -54.08
C ALA A 701 -6.12 -57.85 -53.95
N ARG A 702 -5.28 -57.79 -52.91
CA ARG A 702 -4.34 -56.68 -52.69
C ARG A 702 -3.25 -56.60 -53.74
N GLU A 703 -2.64 -57.74 -54.04
CA GLU A 703 -1.56 -57.81 -55.01
C GLU A 703 -2.06 -57.49 -56.42
N GLY A 704 -3.27 -57.94 -56.75
CA GLY A 704 -3.98 -57.54 -57.96
C GLY A 704 -4.19 -56.03 -58.02
N LEU A 705 -4.74 -55.42 -56.96
CA LEU A 705 -4.91 -53.96 -56.89
C LEU A 705 -3.58 -53.21 -57.05
N ARG A 706 -2.49 -53.75 -56.50
CA ARG A 706 -1.14 -53.17 -56.60
C ARG A 706 -0.55 -53.26 -58.01
N VAL A 707 -0.70 -54.40 -58.68
CA VAL A 707 -0.04 -54.70 -59.96
C VAL A 707 -0.90 -54.28 -61.18
N SER A 708 -2.23 -54.35 -61.07
CA SER A 708 -3.16 -54.14 -62.19
C SER A 708 -4.27 -53.09 -61.91
N GLY A 709 -4.39 -52.59 -60.68
CA GLY A 709 -5.50 -51.72 -60.27
C GLY A 709 -6.84 -52.43 -60.10
N LYS A 710 -6.89 -53.77 -60.25
CA LYS A 710 -8.10 -54.60 -60.08
C LYS A 710 -7.82 -55.78 -59.15
N PRO A 711 -8.75 -56.16 -58.27
CA PRO A 711 -8.56 -57.32 -57.40
C PRO A 711 -8.49 -58.61 -58.22
N ILE A 712 -7.61 -59.53 -57.83
CA ILE A 712 -7.49 -60.86 -58.45
C ILE A 712 -8.18 -61.89 -57.56
N GLY A 713 -9.04 -62.71 -58.17
CA GLY A 713 -9.67 -63.86 -57.52
C GLY A 713 -8.92 -65.17 -57.76
N ILE A 714 -9.35 -66.24 -57.09
CA ILE A 714 -8.87 -67.60 -57.30
C ILE A 714 -10.05 -68.54 -57.49
N ASP A 715 -9.98 -69.43 -58.48
CA ASP A 715 -11.01 -70.46 -58.65
C ASP A 715 -10.80 -71.67 -57.72
N GLN A 716 -11.85 -72.47 -57.54
CA GLN A 716 -11.83 -73.58 -56.57
C GLN A 716 -10.79 -74.65 -56.93
N ALA A 717 -10.55 -74.91 -58.21
CA ALA A 717 -9.57 -75.88 -58.68
C ALA A 717 -8.13 -75.41 -58.44
N ALA A 718 -7.85 -74.12 -58.63
CA ALA A 718 -6.59 -73.50 -58.27
C ALA A 718 -6.34 -73.53 -56.76
N PHE A 719 -7.37 -73.22 -55.97
CA PHE A 719 -7.24 -73.24 -54.52
C PHE A 719 -6.99 -74.65 -53.98
N ALA A 720 -7.61 -75.69 -54.54
CA ALA A 720 -7.36 -77.08 -54.16
C ALA A 720 -5.87 -77.46 -54.24
N HIS A 721 -5.17 -77.02 -55.29
CA HIS A 721 -3.72 -77.22 -55.41
C HIS A 721 -2.91 -76.48 -54.33
N LEU A 722 -3.37 -75.31 -53.88
CA LEU A 722 -2.71 -74.60 -52.78
C LEU A 722 -2.95 -75.30 -51.44
N VAL A 723 -4.13 -75.89 -51.21
CA VAL A 723 -4.43 -76.63 -49.97
C VAL A 723 -3.54 -77.88 -49.82
N GLU A 724 -3.25 -78.57 -50.93
CA GLU A 724 -2.38 -79.75 -50.93
C GLU A 724 -0.88 -79.41 -50.85
N HIS A 725 -0.52 -78.13 -51.01
CA HIS A 725 0.88 -77.71 -51.07
C HIS A 725 1.55 -77.71 -49.67
N PRO A 726 2.78 -78.22 -49.53
CA PRO A 726 3.46 -78.28 -48.25
C PRO A 726 3.80 -76.93 -47.59
N PHE A 727 4.00 -75.82 -48.30
CA PHE A 727 4.45 -74.55 -47.68
C PHE A 727 5.64 -74.71 -46.70
N GLU A 728 6.78 -75.22 -47.17
CA GLU A 728 7.98 -75.41 -46.33
C GLU A 728 8.50 -74.11 -45.70
N SER A 729 8.28 -72.94 -46.33
CA SER A 729 8.64 -71.62 -45.76
C SER A 729 7.40 -70.79 -45.36
N GLU A 730 6.27 -71.45 -45.11
CA GLU A 730 5.07 -70.88 -44.47
C GLU A 730 4.59 -69.57 -45.14
N ASP A 731 4.46 -68.47 -44.38
CA ASP A 731 3.88 -67.21 -44.87
C ASP A 731 4.77 -66.49 -45.90
N ALA A 732 6.09 -66.69 -45.84
CA ALA A 732 7.05 -66.15 -46.80
C ALA A 732 6.92 -66.83 -48.17
N GLU A 733 6.77 -68.16 -48.17
CA GLU A 733 6.52 -68.92 -49.39
C GLU A 733 5.17 -68.55 -50.01
N LEU A 734 4.13 -68.46 -49.19
CA LEU A 734 2.80 -68.06 -49.62
C LEU A 734 2.81 -66.66 -50.26
N ALA A 735 3.55 -65.71 -49.68
CA ALA A 735 3.71 -64.37 -50.26
C ALA A 735 4.35 -64.42 -51.66
N SER A 736 5.42 -65.21 -51.81
CA SER A 736 6.10 -65.41 -53.09
C SER A 736 5.18 -66.07 -54.14
N ILE A 737 4.45 -67.12 -53.75
CA ILE A 737 3.47 -67.79 -54.62
C ILE A 737 2.40 -66.80 -55.08
N VAL A 738 1.79 -66.05 -54.16
CA VAL A 738 0.73 -65.08 -54.48
C VAL A 738 1.25 -63.98 -55.42
N SER A 739 2.44 -63.44 -55.18
CA SER A 739 3.03 -62.40 -56.04
C SER A 739 3.29 -62.93 -57.46
N ARG A 740 3.84 -64.14 -57.59
CA ARG A 740 4.04 -64.80 -58.90
C ARG A 740 2.72 -65.09 -59.62
N LEU A 741 1.70 -65.54 -58.90
CA LEU A 741 0.36 -65.77 -59.46
C LEU A 741 -0.28 -64.47 -59.95
N ALA A 742 -0.24 -63.41 -59.15
CA ALA A 742 -0.80 -62.11 -59.51
C ALA A 742 -0.10 -61.49 -60.73
N ALA A 743 1.24 -61.54 -60.78
CA ALA A 743 2.02 -61.06 -61.92
C ALA A 743 1.69 -61.82 -63.21
N ARG A 744 1.63 -63.17 -63.14
CA ARG A 744 1.29 -64.02 -64.28
C ARG A 744 -0.11 -63.74 -64.81
N VAL A 745 -1.12 -63.78 -63.93
CA VAL A 745 -2.53 -63.57 -64.30
C VAL A 745 -2.74 -62.18 -64.90
N THR A 746 -2.09 -61.15 -64.34
CA THR A 746 -2.14 -59.78 -64.87
C THR A 746 -1.50 -59.67 -66.26
N SER A 747 -0.33 -60.31 -66.47
CA SER A 747 0.38 -60.27 -67.76
C SER A 747 -0.42 -60.87 -68.92
N GLU A 748 -1.36 -61.77 -68.61
CA GLU A 748 -2.26 -62.41 -69.57
C GLU A 748 -3.62 -61.69 -69.68
N GLY A 749 -3.80 -60.54 -69.03
CA GLY A 749 -5.04 -59.77 -69.03
C GLY A 749 -6.22 -60.45 -68.31
N ARG A 750 -5.93 -61.43 -67.45
CA ARG A 750 -6.91 -62.17 -66.64
C ARG A 750 -7.00 -61.57 -65.23
N ASP A 751 -8.09 -61.86 -64.53
CA ASP A 751 -8.37 -61.42 -63.15
C ASP A 751 -8.69 -62.58 -62.20
N VAL A 752 -8.60 -63.84 -62.67
CA VAL A 752 -8.84 -65.05 -61.89
C VAL A 752 -7.70 -66.03 -62.09
N VAL A 753 -7.08 -66.46 -60.97
CA VAL A 753 -6.10 -67.55 -60.92
C VAL A 753 -6.80 -68.88 -61.20
N ARG A 754 -6.28 -69.64 -62.16
CA ARG A 754 -6.77 -70.97 -62.58
C ARG A 754 -5.79 -72.07 -62.14
N ALA A 755 -6.26 -73.32 -62.10
CA ALA A 755 -5.44 -74.48 -61.69
C ALA A 755 -4.09 -74.58 -62.43
N ALA A 756 -4.08 -74.32 -63.74
CA ALA A 756 -2.85 -74.33 -64.55
C ALA A 756 -1.82 -73.28 -64.11
N ASP A 757 -2.26 -72.14 -63.57
CA ASP A 757 -1.39 -71.08 -63.07
C ASP A 757 -0.68 -71.52 -61.79
N VAL A 758 -1.42 -72.15 -60.88
CA VAL A 758 -0.89 -72.69 -59.61
C VAL A 758 0.10 -73.83 -59.89
N VAL A 759 -0.29 -74.82 -60.71
CA VAL A 759 0.60 -75.96 -61.06
C VAL A 759 1.92 -75.47 -61.66
N ARG A 760 1.88 -74.45 -62.53
CA ARG A 760 3.10 -73.86 -63.12
C ARG A 760 3.97 -73.13 -62.09
N VAL A 761 3.36 -72.38 -61.18
CA VAL A 761 4.08 -71.63 -60.13
C VAL A 761 4.70 -72.57 -59.08
N LEU A 762 4.07 -73.73 -58.84
CA LEU A 762 4.54 -74.76 -57.91
C LEU A 762 5.54 -75.77 -58.53
N SER A 763 5.66 -75.85 -59.86
CA SER A 763 6.58 -76.79 -60.52
C SER A 763 8.06 -76.34 -60.37
N PRO A 764 8.99 -77.26 -60.02
CA PRO A 764 10.39 -76.93 -59.71
C PRO A 764 11.26 -76.74 -60.96
N GLY A 765 10.94 -75.76 -61.81
CA GLY A 765 11.64 -75.54 -63.09
C GLY A 765 11.91 -74.10 -63.51
N GLU A 766 11.51 -73.08 -62.73
CA GLU A 766 11.68 -71.67 -63.11
C GLU A 766 12.17 -70.83 -61.92
N GLN A 767 13.28 -71.25 -61.30
CA GLN A 767 14.19 -70.31 -60.62
C GLN A 767 15.10 -69.69 -61.68
N ALA A 768 14.65 -68.61 -62.33
CA ALA A 768 15.52 -67.78 -63.17
C ALA A 768 15.04 -66.34 -63.13
N GLY A 769 15.95 -65.42 -62.78
CA GLY A 769 15.75 -63.99 -62.96
C GLY A 769 16.20 -63.13 -61.78
N GLU A 770 17.49 -63.15 -61.48
CA GLU A 770 18.16 -62.06 -60.77
C GLU A 770 17.87 -60.75 -61.55
N PRO A 771 17.33 -59.68 -60.95
CA PRO A 771 17.12 -58.44 -61.67
C PRO A 771 18.47 -57.76 -61.89
N GLU A 772 18.85 -57.57 -63.17
CA GLU A 772 19.97 -56.75 -63.58
C GLU A 772 19.96 -55.41 -62.83
N ARG A 773 21.05 -55.15 -62.10
CA ARG A 773 21.38 -53.83 -61.57
C ARG A 773 21.53 -52.86 -62.75
N SER A 774 20.50 -52.08 -63.04
CA SER A 774 20.65 -50.90 -63.88
C SER A 774 21.45 -49.84 -63.11
N ALA A 775 22.69 -49.64 -63.54
CA ALA A 775 23.49 -48.50 -63.18
C ALA A 775 22.82 -47.23 -63.74
N SER A 776 22.13 -46.47 -62.88
CA SER A 776 21.78 -45.09 -63.19
C SER A 776 23.02 -44.23 -63.07
N ARG A 777 23.45 -43.70 -64.21
CA ARG A 777 24.43 -42.63 -64.33
C ARG A 777 23.99 -41.39 -63.54
N ARG A 778 25.00 -40.73 -62.97
CA ARG A 778 25.04 -39.37 -62.42
C ARG A 778 24.17 -38.36 -63.18
N SER A 779 23.34 -37.63 -62.43
CA SER A 779 23.34 -36.15 -62.37
C SER A 779 22.68 -35.71 -61.08
#